data_AF-A0A1B9ATT6-F1
#
_entry.id   AF-A0A1B9ATT6-F1
#
_cell.length_a   1.000
_cell.length_b   1.000
_cell.length_c   1.000
_cell.angle_alpha   90.00
_cell.angle_beta   90.00
_cell.angle_gamma   90.00
#
_symmetry.space_group_name_H-M   'P 1'
#
loop_
_entity.id
_entity.type
_entity.pdbx_description
1 polymer ?
#
loop_
_entity_poly.entity_id
_entity_poly.type
_entity_poly.pdbx_seq_one_letter_code
_entity_poly.pdbx_strand_id
1 'polypeptide(L)'
;MATKIERVKEVYTEADRPKLRFYYFDKDYRYHISEMVTSHDFGGDIDAAAETFDITVHNRAKERRQIDFKCGRMVKVMIYKDGREAELYRGVIVTTQIDGEGRETIRTHDYNGYLAKNYLTHVFERQRADQVIAFLAKKAGVKTGKLVNTGYVFDNLTFIRKTLWEIVQTVLTETFLRTGKRYKVTDEKGFLTLKEVTLSADRKIIKRGENLLSSSREISIEETKTQVILSAGNELTGPKAVFTDHVAKAEYGLMTFADHDDEETSSSALQQKAKVLLKKLSVASDHITVEAMADYYVRAGTVIEVYDSLTGASDYYYVTAHSHTGNNGYGTMSLELSKVYEPEFVRYDDPTKDEGGGGAADLSKKLPNVSYTAGYVATAYAWKLGGINGNKQKNGITASGTTVREDRTIAVDPKLIPYGSIVAIYVPSMERYSGIYLAEDTGGAIKGKRIDIAVDPDQAMAFGRRDVQVAVLEQGKGKADARTKANNWNSVSAKWKKKFDALQEEEDKLDKRLGKVSDKREAVVRMALSYVGKLTYKWNGKNIPSGRGDCSGFSHHIFLKAAGVNIGHGTVSQITKGKKITKSAAQPGDLVFFKGTIKERGKNAVSHVGIVTRKGYCVSLASSGCKEHSYSNGYWGKHFMQINSLL
;
A
#
# COMPACT_ATOMS: atom_id res chain seq x y z
N MET A 1 -25.89 -35.34 6.48
CA MET A 1 -26.41 -35.07 7.84
C MET A 1 -25.83 -33.74 8.29
N ALA A 2 -26.65 -32.70 8.47
CA ALA A 2 -26.17 -31.40 8.94
C ALA A 2 -25.95 -31.48 10.45
N THR A 3 -24.70 -31.34 10.89
CA THR A 3 -24.33 -31.34 12.30
C THR A 3 -24.96 -30.12 12.97
N LYS A 4 -25.94 -30.35 13.85
CA LYS A 4 -26.63 -29.30 14.61
C LYS A 4 -25.64 -28.77 15.65
N ILE A 5 -25.15 -27.55 15.44
CA ILE A 5 -24.22 -26.88 16.36
C ILE A 5 -25.03 -26.36 17.55
N GLU A 6 -24.72 -26.82 18.76
CA GLU A 6 -25.28 -26.31 20.01
C GLU A 6 -24.71 -24.90 20.28
N ARG A 7 -25.60 -23.93 20.52
CA ARG A 7 -25.23 -22.56 20.88
C ARG A 7 -25.09 -22.47 22.40
N VAL A 8 -23.88 -22.31 22.91
CA VAL A 8 -23.63 -22.02 24.33
C VAL A 8 -23.59 -20.50 24.52
N LYS A 9 -24.39 -19.98 25.45
CA LYS A 9 -24.39 -18.56 25.82
C LYS A 9 -23.31 -18.34 26.88
N GLU A 10 -22.14 -17.84 26.48
CA GLU A 10 -21.12 -17.38 27.44
C GLU A 10 -21.55 -16.02 28.01
N VAL A 11 -21.69 -15.92 29.34
CA VAL A 11 -21.92 -14.65 30.04
C VAL A 11 -20.55 -14.11 30.43
N TYR A 12 -20.11 -13.04 29.77
CA TYR A 12 -18.79 -12.44 30.01
C TYR A 12 -18.81 -11.60 31.29
N THR A 13 -18.07 -12.01 32.33
CA THR A 13 -17.95 -11.28 33.59
C THR A 13 -16.61 -10.54 33.69
N GLU A 14 -16.50 -9.58 34.61
CA GLU A 14 -15.26 -8.85 34.87
C GLU A 14 -14.11 -9.75 35.37
N ALA A 15 -14.43 -10.92 35.92
CA ALA A 15 -13.45 -11.94 36.31
C ALA A 15 -12.83 -12.70 35.13
N ASP A 16 -13.49 -12.70 33.96
CA ASP A 16 -13.06 -13.43 32.75
C ASP A 16 -12.09 -12.62 31.86
N ARG A 17 -11.69 -11.43 32.32
CA ARG A 17 -10.83 -10.52 31.56
C ARG A 17 -9.39 -11.02 31.50
N PRO A 18 -8.81 -11.16 30.28
CA PRO A 18 -7.43 -11.62 30.15
C PRO A 18 -6.44 -10.61 30.72
N LYS A 19 -5.56 -11.06 31.60
CA LYS A 19 -4.43 -10.26 32.10
C LYS A 19 -3.20 -10.54 31.25
N LEU A 20 -2.60 -9.50 30.69
CA LEU A 20 -1.38 -9.63 29.93
C LEU A 20 -0.16 -9.50 30.85
N ARG A 21 0.87 -10.30 30.57
CA ARG A 21 2.18 -10.17 31.20
C ARG A 21 3.24 -9.98 30.15
N PHE A 22 4.11 -9.01 30.38
CA PHE A 22 5.09 -8.55 29.43
C PHE A 22 6.49 -8.88 29.92
N TYR A 23 7.29 -9.50 29.06
CA TYR A 23 8.65 -9.90 29.35
C TYR A 23 9.60 -9.36 28.28
N TYR A 24 10.64 -8.65 28.71
CA TYR A 24 11.74 -8.17 27.88
C TYR A 24 12.98 -9.03 28.12
N PHE A 25 13.67 -9.42 27.05
CA PHE A 25 14.86 -10.26 27.11
C PHE A 25 16.06 -9.50 26.54
N ASP A 26 16.99 -9.13 27.42
CA ASP A 26 18.35 -8.71 27.06
C ASP A 26 19.30 -9.91 27.25
N LYS A 27 20.53 -9.84 26.69
CA LYS A 27 21.48 -10.97 26.53
C LYS A 27 21.39 -12.01 27.64
N ASP A 28 21.60 -11.55 28.87
CA ASP A 28 21.73 -12.40 30.06
C ASP A 28 20.53 -12.27 31.01
N TYR A 29 19.57 -11.39 30.71
CA TYR A 29 18.52 -11.00 31.66
C TYR A 29 17.12 -11.06 31.05
N ARG A 30 16.18 -11.59 31.83
CA ARG A 30 14.74 -11.51 31.58
C ARG A 30 14.10 -10.55 32.57
N TYR A 31 13.48 -9.49 32.06
CA TYR A 31 12.76 -8.50 32.84
C TYR A 31 11.25 -8.74 32.72
N HIS A 32 10.56 -8.81 33.86
CA HIS A 32 9.10 -8.75 33.91
C HIS A 32 8.70 -7.28 33.98
N ILE A 33 8.12 -6.75 32.90
CA ILE A 33 7.87 -5.30 32.73
C ILE A 33 6.40 -4.92 32.84
N SER A 34 5.51 -5.84 33.21
CA SER A 34 4.05 -5.61 33.21
C SER A 34 3.62 -4.41 34.03
N GLU A 35 4.25 -4.17 35.19
CA GLU A 35 3.95 -3.01 36.05
C GLU A 35 4.40 -1.68 35.44
N MET A 36 5.28 -1.71 34.45
CA MET A 36 5.70 -0.51 33.71
C MET A 36 4.73 -0.18 32.57
N VAL A 37 3.91 -1.14 32.11
CA VAL A 37 3.07 -0.99 30.91
C VAL A 37 1.87 -0.11 31.22
N THR A 38 1.78 1.00 30.49
CA THR A 38 0.69 1.98 30.57
C THR A 38 -0.39 1.74 29.53
N SER A 39 0.01 1.29 28.33
CA SER A 39 -0.90 0.94 27.25
C SER A 39 -0.22 0.03 26.24
N HIS A 40 -1.02 -0.63 25.41
CA HIS A 40 -0.54 -1.39 24.27
C HIS A 40 -1.51 -1.35 23.10
N ASP A 41 -0.99 -1.69 21.92
CA ASP A 41 -1.72 -1.90 20.68
C ASP A 41 -1.14 -3.13 19.97
N PHE A 42 -1.93 -4.20 19.90
CA PHE A 42 -1.57 -5.45 19.23
C PHE A 42 -2.40 -5.60 17.96
N GLY A 43 -1.75 -5.60 16.79
CA GLY A 43 -2.46 -5.58 15.52
C GLY A 43 -1.81 -6.42 14.43
N GLY A 44 -2.60 -6.72 13.41
CA GLY A 44 -2.20 -7.56 12.28
C GLY A 44 -3.19 -7.48 11.13
N ASP A 45 -2.73 -7.89 9.96
CA ASP A 45 -3.48 -7.87 8.70
C ASP A 45 -3.14 -9.15 7.91
N ILE A 46 -4.11 -9.73 7.21
CA ILE A 46 -3.91 -10.92 6.37
C ILE A 46 -2.95 -10.66 5.20
N ASP A 47 -2.73 -9.39 4.83
CA ASP A 47 -1.83 -8.97 3.75
C ASP A 47 -0.43 -8.60 4.25
N ALA A 48 -0.25 -8.50 5.57
CA ALA A 48 1.04 -8.21 6.19
C ALA A 48 1.78 -9.50 6.54
N ALA A 49 3.10 -9.49 6.34
CA ALA A 49 3.96 -10.61 6.74
C ALA A 49 3.92 -10.86 8.26
N ALA A 50 3.75 -9.81 9.07
CA ALA A 50 3.91 -9.84 10.52
C ALA A 50 2.83 -9.07 11.25
N GLU A 51 2.55 -9.53 12.45
CA GLU A 51 1.80 -8.80 13.45
C GLU A 51 2.73 -7.92 14.30
N THR A 52 2.20 -6.81 14.78
CA THR A 52 2.91 -5.84 15.61
C THR A 52 2.33 -5.77 17.00
N PHE A 53 3.18 -5.63 18.01
CA PHE A 53 2.78 -5.36 19.38
C PHE A 53 3.50 -4.10 19.87
N ASP A 54 2.80 -2.98 19.86
CA ASP A 54 3.29 -1.70 20.37
C ASP A 54 3.01 -1.64 21.88
N ILE A 55 4.06 -1.46 22.68
CA ILE A 55 3.98 -1.44 24.14
C ILE A 55 4.47 -0.08 24.62
N THR A 56 3.62 0.64 25.33
CA THR A 56 3.99 1.92 25.95
C THR A 56 4.18 1.73 27.44
N VAL A 57 5.40 2.02 27.92
CA VAL A 57 5.77 1.92 29.32
C VAL A 57 6.05 3.28 29.95
N HIS A 58 5.90 3.39 31.26
CA HIS A 58 6.49 4.46 32.06
C HIS A 58 7.88 4.03 32.54
N ASN A 59 8.91 4.37 31.77
CA ASN A 59 10.28 3.91 31.96
C ASN A 59 11.15 4.94 32.71
N ARG A 60 10.68 5.34 33.89
CA ARG A 60 11.36 6.34 34.72
C ARG A 60 11.36 5.93 36.18
N ALA A 61 12.51 6.02 36.83
CA ALA A 61 12.63 6.02 38.29
C ALA A 61 13.50 7.20 38.69
N LYS A 62 12.92 8.18 39.41
CA LYS A 62 13.55 9.49 39.69
C LYS A 62 13.95 10.20 38.40
N GLU A 63 15.24 10.46 38.17
CA GLU A 63 15.76 11.14 36.96
C GLU A 63 16.48 10.18 36.00
N ARG A 64 16.32 8.86 36.18
CA ARG A 64 16.98 7.86 35.35
C ARG A 64 15.97 6.91 34.71
N ARG A 65 16.34 6.40 33.55
CA ARG A 65 15.63 5.31 32.87
C ARG A 65 15.79 4.01 33.67
N GLN A 66 14.71 3.24 33.83
CA GLN A 66 14.76 1.98 34.58
C GLN A 66 15.39 0.86 33.74
N ILE A 67 14.99 0.76 32.47
CA ILE A 67 15.46 -0.28 31.54
C ILE A 67 15.93 0.36 30.24
N ASP A 68 17.12 -0.01 29.77
CA ASP A 68 17.58 0.35 28.44
C ASP A 68 17.08 -0.67 27.40
N PHE A 69 15.85 -0.49 26.91
CA PHE A 69 15.30 -1.29 25.81
C PHE A 69 16.13 -1.08 24.54
N LYS A 70 16.54 -2.19 23.91
CA LYS A 70 17.35 -2.18 22.69
C LYS A 70 16.62 -2.80 21.53
N CYS A 71 16.71 -2.17 20.35
CA CYS A 71 16.28 -2.81 19.10
C CYS A 71 17.03 -4.13 18.87
N GLY A 72 16.37 -5.08 18.22
CA GLY A 72 16.87 -6.44 18.00
C GLY A 72 16.64 -7.40 19.17
N ARG A 73 16.09 -6.93 20.30
CA ARG A 73 15.79 -7.76 21.47
C ARG A 73 14.39 -8.33 21.45
N MET A 74 14.23 -9.47 22.12
CA MET A 74 12.97 -10.20 22.13
C MET A 74 12.05 -9.64 23.22
N VAL A 75 10.78 -9.50 22.86
CA VAL A 75 9.68 -9.32 23.79
C VAL A 75 8.76 -10.53 23.70
N LYS A 76 8.27 -10.98 24.85
CA LYS A 76 7.26 -12.01 24.96
C LYS A 76 6.06 -11.47 25.74
N VAL A 77 4.87 -11.70 25.21
CA VAL A 77 3.61 -11.37 25.87
C VAL A 77 2.88 -12.67 26.20
N MET A 78 2.55 -12.83 27.48
CA MET A 78 1.74 -13.93 27.99
C MET A 78 0.33 -13.42 28.25
N ILE A 79 -0.66 -14.28 28.08
CA ILE A 79 -2.05 -14.04 28.43
C ILE A 79 -2.45 -15.01 29.54
N TYR A 80 -3.06 -14.47 30.60
CA TYR A 80 -3.62 -15.24 31.71
C TYR A 80 -5.14 -15.16 31.65
N LYS A 81 -5.78 -16.31 31.45
CA LYS A 81 -7.25 -16.45 31.40
C LYS A 81 -7.65 -17.80 32.01
N ASP A 82 -8.71 -17.82 32.81
CA ASP A 82 -9.30 -19.05 33.40
C ASP A 82 -8.29 -19.93 34.16
N GLY A 83 -7.39 -19.30 34.93
CA GLY A 83 -6.36 -20.02 35.70
C GLY A 83 -5.20 -20.57 34.87
N ARG A 84 -5.17 -20.32 33.55
CA ARG A 84 -4.14 -20.81 32.64
C ARG A 84 -3.33 -19.65 32.05
N GLU A 85 -2.03 -19.84 31.97
CA GLU A 85 -1.11 -18.93 31.30
C GLU A 85 -0.68 -19.50 29.95
N ALA A 86 -0.81 -18.71 28.89
CA ALA A 86 -0.41 -19.09 27.55
C ALA A 86 0.45 -17.99 26.90
N GLU A 87 1.37 -18.38 26.04
CA GLU A 87 2.13 -17.42 25.23
C GLU A 87 1.24 -16.87 24.11
N LEU A 88 0.99 -15.57 24.15
CA LEU A 88 0.17 -14.87 23.17
C LEU A 88 1.00 -14.38 21.98
N TYR A 89 2.17 -13.80 22.26
CA TYR A 89 2.99 -13.15 21.24
C TYR A 89 4.48 -13.23 21.58
N ARG A 90 5.30 -13.34 20.54
CA ARG A 90 6.75 -13.23 20.62
C ARG A 90 7.26 -12.43 19.42
N GLY A 91 8.01 -11.38 19.69
CA GLY A 91 8.52 -10.52 18.64
C GLY A 91 9.84 -9.87 18.98
N VAL A 92 10.40 -9.15 18.02
CA VAL A 92 11.65 -8.41 18.12
C VAL A 92 11.34 -6.91 18.16
N ILE A 93 12.04 -6.18 19.03
CA ILE A 93 11.97 -4.72 19.08
C ILE A 93 12.58 -4.14 17.81
N VAL A 94 11.78 -3.40 17.04
CA VAL A 94 12.25 -2.71 15.82
C VAL A 94 12.41 -1.22 16.03
N THR A 95 11.68 -0.65 16.99
CA THR A 95 11.76 0.78 17.29
C THR A 95 11.50 1.01 18.76
N THR A 96 12.28 1.90 19.36
CA THR A 96 12.07 2.45 20.70
C THR A 96 11.99 3.96 20.59
N GLN A 97 11.01 4.58 21.22
CA GLN A 97 10.87 6.03 21.27
C GLN A 97 10.50 6.46 22.69
N ILE A 98 11.37 7.22 23.34
CA ILE A 98 11.17 7.76 24.68
C ILE A 98 11.00 9.28 24.62
N ASP A 99 10.06 9.83 25.39
CA ASP A 99 9.90 11.27 25.57
C ASP A 99 10.58 11.79 26.86
N GLY A 100 10.59 13.11 27.04
CA GLY A 100 11.19 13.75 28.21
C GLY A 100 10.51 13.47 29.54
N GLU A 101 9.30 12.89 29.52
CA GLU A 101 8.57 12.46 30.74
C GLU A 101 8.95 11.03 31.14
N GLY A 102 9.71 10.33 30.28
CA GLY A 102 10.12 8.95 30.47
C GLY A 102 9.06 7.95 29.99
N ARG A 103 8.08 8.39 29.19
CA ARG A 103 7.15 7.49 28.53
C ARG A 103 7.84 6.92 27.29
N GLU A 104 7.97 5.61 27.23
CA GLU A 104 8.66 4.94 26.15
C GLU A 104 7.74 4.00 25.39
N THR A 105 7.67 4.16 24.07
CA THR A 105 6.96 3.26 23.16
C THR A 105 7.96 2.30 22.52
N ILE A 106 7.69 1.01 22.69
CA ILE A 106 8.47 -0.11 22.19
C ILE A 106 7.63 -0.78 21.11
N ARG A 107 7.99 -0.59 19.85
CA ARG A 107 7.35 -1.25 18.72
C ARG A 107 8.04 -2.56 18.43
N THR A 108 7.26 -3.63 18.36
CA THR A 108 7.72 -4.97 18.03
C THR A 108 7.01 -5.49 16.79
N HIS A 109 7.69 -6.39 16.06
CA HIS A 109 7.09 -7.23 15.04
C HIS A 109 7.44 -8.70 15.33
N ASP A 110 6.58 -9.64 14.91
CA ASP A 110 6.95 -11.05 14.98
C ASP A 110 8.09 -11.37 13.99
N TYR A 111 8.61 -12.59 14.06
CA TYR A 111 9.75 -12.99 13.24
C TYR A 111 9.42 -13.08 11.75
N ASN A 112 8.15 -13.24 11.36
CA ASN A 112 7.79 -13.25 9.94
C ASN A 112 8.05 -11.87 9.29
N GLY A 113 8.20 -10.81 10.08
CA GLY A 113 8.46 -9.46 9.59
C GLY A 113 9.78 -9.33 8.83
N TYR A 114 10.72 -10.26 9.03
CA TYR A 114 11.94 -10.36 8.24
C TYR A 114 11.67 -10.75 6.78
N LEU A 115 10.57 -11.44 6.46
CA LEU A 115 10.21 -11.77 5.08
C LEU A 115 9.96 -10.52 4.23
N ALA A 116 9.41 -9.46 4.83
CA ALA A 116 9.13 -8.20 4.16
C ALA A 116 10.34 -7.24 4.07
N LYS A 117 11.49 -7.63 4.64
CA LYS A 117 12.71 -6.80 4.68
C LYS A 117 13.87 -7.35 3.85
N ASN A 118 13.77 -8.60 3.44
CA ASN A 118 14.81 -9.28 2.67
C ASN A 118 14.36 -9.49 1.24
N TYR A 119 15.29 -9.34 0.30
CA TYR A 119 15.06 -9.51 -1.14
C TYR A 119 15.77 -10.76 -1.65
N LEU A 120 15.22 -11.34 -2.70
CA LEU A 120 15.76 -12.53 -3.33
C LEU A 120 15.64 -12.43 -4.85
N THR A 121 16.71 -12.87 -5.52
CA THR A 121 16.66 -13.32 -6.91
C THR A 121 16.90 -14.82 -6.90
N HIS A 122 15.92 -15.60 -7.34
CA HIS A 122 16.02 -17.07 -7.31
C HIS A 122 15.04 -17.73 -8.27
N VAL A 123 15.40 -18.94 -8.70
CA VAL A 123 14.61 -19.81 -9.56
C VAL A 123 14.19 -21.01 -8.73
N PHE A 124 12.89 -21.29 -8.67
CA PHE A 124 12.32 -22.43 -7.95
C PHE A 124 11.81 -23.46 -8.97
N GLU A 125 12.46 -24.62 -9.01
CA GLU A 125 12.11 -25.69 -9.93
C GLU A 125 11.42 -26.84 -9.20
N ARG A 126 10.27 -27.29 -9.70
CA ARG A 126 9.55 -28.47 -9.21
C ARG A 126 9.26 -28.44 -7.71
N GLN A 127 8.86 -27.29 -7.18
CA GLN A 127 8.54 -27.11 -5.76
C GLN A 127 7.08 -26.76 -5.53
N ARG A 128 6.56 -27.15 -4.37
CA ARG A 128 5.26 -26.66 -3.86
C ARG A 128 5.43 -25.39 -3.04
N ALA A 129 4.35 -24.65 -2.83
CA ALA A 129 4.36 -23.44 -1.99
C ALA A 129 4.90 -23.70 -0.58
N ASP A 130 4.58 -24.83 0.08
CA ASP A 130 5.13 -25.15 1.40
C ASP A 130 6.66 -25.31 1.40
N GLN A 131 7.22 -25.85 0.32
CA GLN A 131 8.67 -26.05 0.17
C GLN A 131 9.38 -24.72 -0.11
N VAL A 132 8.78 -23.88 -0.97
CA VAL A 132 9.27 -22.52 -1.23
C VAL A 132 9.27 -21.70 0.06
N ILE A 133 8.16 -21.70 0.82
CA ILE A 133 8.03 -20.98 2.09
C ILE A 133 9.07 -21.47 3.12
N ALA A 134 9.32 -22.78 3.21
CA ALA A 134 10.36 -23.32 4.07
C ALA A 134 11.77 -22.81 3.71
N PHE A 135 12.08 -22.72 2.41
CA PHE A 135 13.33 -22.16 1.92
C PHE A 135 13.46 -20.66 2.26
N LEU A 136 12.39 -19.88 2.01
CA LEU A 136 12.37 -18.44 2.29
C LEU A 136 12.51 -18.15 3.79
N ALA A 137 11.86 -18.93 4.66
CA ALA A 137 12.00 -18.83 6.10
C ALA A 137 13.46 -19.04 6.54
N LYS A 138 14.13 -20.08 6.01
CA LYS A 138 15.55 -20.34 6.26
C LYS A 138 16.42 -19.16 5.80
N LYS A 139 16.14 -18.57 4.63
CA LYS A 139 16.86 -17.38 4.13
C LYS A 139 16.66 -16.15 5.01
N ALA A 140 15.47 -15.98 5.57
CA ALA A 140 15.16 -14.90 6.50
C ALA A 140 15.71 -15.13 7.93
N GLY A 141 16.24 -16.33 8.23
CA GLY A 141 16.63 -16.70 9.60
C GLY A 141 15.44 -16.98 10.52
N VAL A 142 14.25 -17.24 9.96
CA VAL A 142 13.02 -17.49 10.69
C VAL A 142 12.83 -19.00 10.88
N LYS A 143 12.56 -19.42 12.11
CA LYS A 143 12.30 -20.84 12.41
C LYS A 143 10.91 -21.22 11.91
N THR A 144 10.78 -22.43 11.37
CA THR A 144 9.49 -22.96 10.89
C THR A 144 8.88 -23.90 11.92
N GLY A 145 7.55 -23.81 12.05
CA GLY A 145 6.72 -24.79 12.73
C GLY A 145 6.09 -25.75 11.72
N LYS A 146 4.83 -26.14 11.94
CA LYS A 146 4.10 -26.99 10.99
C LYS A 146 3.81 -26.22 9.70
N LEU A 147 4.29 -26.75 8.58
CA LEU A 147 3.92 -26.31 7.24
C LEU A 147 3.07 -27.40 6.59
N VAL A 148 1.78 -27.12 6.34
CA VAL A 148 0.91 -28.10 5.67
C VAL A 148 1.31 -28.26 4.20
N ASN A 149 1.20 -29.47 3.67
CA ASN A 149 1.47 -29.74 2.25
C ASN A 149 0.42 -29.03 1.39
N THR A 150 0.86 -28.18 0.46
CA THR A 150 -0.06 -27.37 -0.37
C THR A 150 -0.55 -28.07 -1.64
N GLY A 151 -0.04 -29.28 -1.93
CA GLY A 151 -0.51 -30.17 -2.99
C GLY A 151 0.02 -29.86 -4.40
N TYR A 152 -0.05 -28.60 -4.84
CA TYR A 152 0.37 -28.22 -6.20
C TYR A 152 1.88 -27.98 -6.32
N VAL A 153 2.51 -28.56 -7.34
CA VAL A 153 3.94 -28.41 -7.68
C VAL A 153 4.08 -27.47 -8.86
N PHE A 154 4.83 -26.38 -8.69
CA PHE A 154 5.20 -25.46 -9.77
C PHE A 154 6.30 -26.07 -10.63
N ASP A 155 6.25 -25.88 -11.96
CA ASP A 155 7.29 -26.35 -12.86
C ASP A 155 8.57 -25.50 -12.70
N ASN A 156 8.46 -24.19 -12.94
CA ASN A 156 9.53 -23.23 -12.72
C ASN A 156 8.93 -21.87 -12.30
N LEU A 157 9.51 -21.22 -11.28
CA LEU A 157 9.20 -19.85 -10.89
C LEU A 157 10.48 -19.04 -10.71
N THR A 158 10.66 -18.00 -11.50
CA THR A 158 11.79 -17.08 -11.44
C THR A 158 11.38 -15.77 -10.80
N PHE A 159 12.05 -15.40 -9.71
CA PHE A 159 11.86 -14.11 -9.06
C PHE A 159 13.15 -13.30 -9.18
N ILE A 160 13.03 -12.02 -9.56
CA ILE A 160 14.15 -11.07 -9.57
C ILE A 160 13.87 -9.96 -8.58
N ARG A 161 14.77 -9.79 -7.61
CA ARG A 161 14.74 -8.69 -6.62
C ARG A 161 13.37 -8.49 -5.95
N LYS A 162 12.63 -9.57 -5.72
CA LYS A 162 11.36 -9.54 -4.96
C LYS A 162 11.63 -9.74 -3.48
N THR A 163 10.80 -9.14 -2.64
CA THR A 163 10.85 -9.45 -1.20
C THR A 163 10.44 -10.90 -0.97
N LEU A 164 10.93 -11.52 0.11
CA LEU A 164 10.53 -12.89 0.43
C LEU A 164 9.00 -12.96 0.66
N TRP A 165 8.40 -11.92 1.24
CA TRP A 165 6.95 -11.85 1.45
C TRP A 165 6.15 -11.81 0.15
N GLU A 166 6.55 -10.99 -0.82
CA GLU A 166 5.91 -10.98 -2.14
C GLU A 166 5.96 -12.38 -2.78
N ILE A 167 7.10 -13.07 -2.69
CA ILE A 167 7.22 -14.45 -3.19
C ILE A 167 6.24 -15.38 -2.48
N VAL A 168 6.09 -15.26 -1.14
CA VAL A 168 5.08 -16.02 -0.37
C VAL A 168 3.67 -15.73 -0.87
N GLN A 169 3.30 -14.45 -1.04
CA GLN A 169 1.98 -14.05 -1.54
C GLN A 169 1.74 -14.63 -2.94
N THR A 170 2.73 -14.57 -3.82
CA THR A 170 2.65 -15.12 -5.18
C THR A 170 2.42 -16.62 -5.18
N VAL A 171 3.25 -17.41 -4.50
CA VAL A 171 3.11 -18.88 -4.53
C VAL A 171 1.80 -19.36 -3.88
N LEU A 172 1.30 -18.65 -2.86
CA LEU A 172 0.00 -18.97 -2.28
C LEU A 172 -1.16 -18.60 -3.19
N THR A 173 -1.07 -17.46 -3.89
CA THR A 173 -2.04 -17.03 -4.90
C THR A 173 -2.11 -18.04 -6.05
N GLU A 174 -0.96 -18.40 -6.62
CA GLU A 174 -0.86 -19.34 -7.73
C GLU A 174 -1.31 -20.75 -7.35
N THR A 175 -1.08 -21.17 -6.09
CA THR A 175 -1.63 -22.42 -5.54
C THR A 175 -3.15 -22.38 -5.48
N PHE A 176 -3.72 -21.27 -4.99
CA PHE A 176 -5.18 -21.10 -4.88
C PHE A 176 -5.84 -21.15 -6.26
N LEU A 177 -5.27 -20.49 -7.26
CA LEU A 177 -5.81 -20.47 -8.63
C LEU A 177 -5.95 -21.87 -9.24
N ARG A 178 -5.06 -22.80 -8.87
CA ARG A 178 -5.01 -24.15 -9.43
C ARG A 178 -5.78 -25.17 -8.59
N THR A 179 -5.75 -25.03 -7.27
CA THR A 179 -6.32 -26.03 -6.34
C THR A 179 -7.67 -25.60 -5.75
N GLY A 180 -8.01 -24.31 -5.79
CA GLY A 180 -9.14 -23.73 -5.06
C GLY A 180 -8.95 -23.68 -3.54
N LYS A 181 -7.85 -24.21 -3.00
CA LYS A 181 -7.55 -24.21 -1.56
C LYS A 181 -6.77 -22.96 -1.17
N ARG A 182 -7.12 -22.41 -0.01
CA ARG A 182 -6.43 -21.24 0.56
C ARG A 182 -5.58 -21.66 1.73
N TYR A 183 -4.42 -21.02 1.85
CA TYR A 183 -3.52 -21.21 2.96
C TYR A 183 -3.13 -19.85 3.55
N LYS A 184 -2.76 -19.84 4.83
CA LYS A 184 -2.30 -18.66 5.54
C LYS A 184 -0.99 -18.93 6.26
N VAL A 185 -0.10 -17.96 6.22
CA VAL A 185 1.14 -17.94 7.01
C VAL A 185 0.85 -17.20 8.31
N THR A 186 1.25 -17.78 9.44
CA THR A 186 1.05 -17.21 10.77
C THR A 186 2.29 -17.42 11.64
N ASP A 187 2.58 -16.48 12.55
CA ASP A 187 3.54 -16.73 13.64
C ASP A 187 2.84 -17.45 14.79
N GLU A 188 3.38 -18.61 15.18
CA GLU A 188 2.96 -19.33 16.37
C GLU A 188 4.13 -19.48 17.34
N LYS A 189 4.18 -18.60 18.34
CA LYS A 189 5.20 -18.60 19.42
C LYS A 189 6.62 -18.43 18.85
N GLY A 190 6.77 -17.59 17.83
CA GLY A 190 8.04 -17.32 17.15
C GLY A 190 8.41 -18.30 16.05
N PHE A 191 7.45 -19.11 15.58
CA PHE A 191 7.64 -20.05 14.48
C PHE A 191 6.70 -19.70 13.32
N LEU A 192 7.27 -19.58 12.12
CA LEU A 192 6.49 -19.47 10.90
C LEU A 192 5.75 -20.78 10.65
N THR A 193 4.42 -20.71 10.60
CA THR A 193 3.54 -21.84 10.30
C THR A 193 2.73 -21.56 9.05
N LEU A 194 2.32 -22.63 8.37
CA LEU A 194 1.45 -22.57 7.20
C LEU A 194 0.25 -23.49 7.45
N LYS A 195 -0.96 -22.97 7.31
CA LYS A 195 -2.22 -23.70 7.58
C LYS A 195 -3.20 -23.51 6.44
N GLU A 196 -3.98 -24.55 6.14
CA GLU A 196 -5.14 -24.44 5.25
C GLU A 196 -6.21 -23.58 5.95
N VAL A 197 -6.84 -22.69 5.21
CA VAL A 197 -7.92 -21.84 5.72
C VAL A 197 -9.21 -22.65 5.68
N THR A 198 -9.64 -23.11 6.85
CA THR A 198 -10.88 -23.87 7.05
C THR A 198 -11.79 -23.17 8.04
N LEU A 199 -13.10 -23.40 7.93
CA LEU A 199 -14.05 -22.96 8.96
C LEU A 199 -13.77 -23.70 10.27
N SER A 200 -13.44 -22.96 11.33
CA SER A 200 -13.30 -23.52 12.68
C SER A 200 -14.69 -23.84 13.25
N ALA A 201 -14.82 -24.95 13.99
CA ALA A 201 -16.05 -25.31 14.69
C ALA A 201 -16.29 -24.44 15.94
N ASP A 202 -15.21 -24.10 16.65
CA ASP A 202 -15.22 -23.19 17.79
C ASP A 202 -14.96 -21.76 17.27
N ARG A 203 -15.95 -20.88 17.40
CA ARG A 203 -15.94 -19.51 16.88
C ARG A 203 -16.38 -18.54 17.95
N LYS A 204 -15.64 -17.45 18.09
CA LYS A 204 -16.02 -16.35 18.97
C LYS A 204 -17.23 -15.62 18.40
N ILE A 205 -18.20 -15.37 19.26
CA ILE A 205 -19.46 -14.69 18.93
C ILE A 205 -19.34 -13.24 19.41
N ILE A 206 -19.56 -12.29 18.50
CA ILE A 206 -19.69 -10.87 18.81
C ILE A 206 -21.13 -10.44 18.56
N LYS A 207 -21.80 -9.90 19.57
CA LYS A 207 -23.23 -9.61 19.50
C LYS A 207 -23.62 -8.33 20.20
N ARG A 208 -24.56 -7.60 19.57
CA ARG A 208 -25.15 -6.38 20.12
C ARG A 208 -25.84 -6.64 21.46
N GLY A 209 -25.56 -5.76 22.43
CA GLY A 209 -26.07 -5.87 23.81
C GLY A 209 -25.27 -6.84 24.68
N GLU A 210 -24.21 -7.46 24.15
CA GLU A 210 -23.28 -8.30 24.88
C GLU A 210 -21.87 -7.69 24.78
N ASN A 211 -20.99 -8.21 23.93
CA ASN A 211 -19.59 -7.79 23.78
C ASN A 211 -19.32 -6.83 22.61
N LEU A 212 -20.33 -6.52 21.78
CA LEU A 212 -20.23 -5.55 20.69
C LEU A 212 -20.41 -4.12 21.21
N LEU A 213 -19.42 -3.25 20.96
CA LEU A 213 -19.44 -1.83 21.34
C LEU A 213 -20.01 -0.95 20.22
N SER A 214 -19.55 -1.16 18.98
CA SER A 214 -20.09 -0.50 17.80
C SER A 214 -19.79 -1.31 16.54
N SER A 215 -20.57 -1.10 15.48
CA SER A 215 -20.28 -1.68 14.18
C SER A 215 -20.60 -0.70 13.05
N SER A 216 -19.98 -0.89 11.90
CA SER A 216 -20.36 -0.23 10.65
C SER A 216 -20.21 -1.18 9.47
N ARG A 217 -20.95 -0.93 8.39
CA ARG A 217 -20.90 -1.74 7.17
C ARG A 217 -20.89 -0.84 5.94
N GLU A 218 -20.04 -1.19 4.99
CA GLU A 218 -19.89 -0.52 3.71
C GLU A 218 -19.99 -1.57 2.59
N ILE A 219 -20.90 -1.36 1.65
CA ILE A 219 -21.06 -2.22 0.47
C ILE A 219 -20.76 -1.36 -0.77
N SER A 220 -19.91 -1.83 -1.67
CA SER A 220 -19.52 -1.08 -2.88
C SER A 220 -19.32 -1.98 -4.10
N ILE A 221 -19.70 -1.47 -5.27
CA ILE A 221 -19.49 -2.14 -6.56
C ILE A 221 -18.34 -1.53 -7.37
N GLU A 222 -17.62 -0.54 -6.83
CA GLU A 222 -16.56 0.19 -7.55
C GLU A 222 -15.47 -0.75 -8.10
N GLU A 223 -15.15 -1.80 -7.35
CA GLU A 223 -14.15 -2.81 -7.73
C GLU A 223 -14.76 -4.07 -8.36
N THR A 224 -16.10 -4.16 -8.44
CA THR A 224 -16.80 -5.33 -9.00
C THR A 224 -16.59 -5.41 -10.51
N LYS A 225 -16.42 -6.64 -11.02
CA LYS A 225 -16.27 -6.96 -12.44
C LYS A 225 -17.24 -8.08 -12.79
N THR A 226 -18.17 -7.79 -13.70
CA THR A 226 -19.19 -8.73 -14.17
C THR A 226 -18.74 -9.57 -15.36
N GLN A 227 -17.55 -9.30 -15.90
CA GLN A 227 -16.91 -10.08 -16.96
C GLN A 227 -15.40 -10.22 -16.71
N VAL A 228 -14.87 -11.41 -16.96
CA VAL A 228 -13.43 -11.72 -16.95
C VAL A 228 -13.01 -12.20 -18.33
N ILE A 229 -11.91 -11.63 -18.82
CA ILE A 229 -11.23 -12.01 -20.07
C ILE A 229 -9.79 -12.40 -19.70
N LEU A 230 -9.44 -13.67 -19.81
CA LEU A 230 -8.05 -14.12 -19.71
C LEU A 230 -7.55 -14.51 -21.10
N SER A 231 -6.37 -14.04 -21.48
CA SER A 231 -5.64 -14.49 -22.66
C SER A 231 -4.42 -15.32 -22.27
N ALA A 232 -4.00 -16.24 -23.13
CA ALA A 232 -2.81 -17.06 -22.97
C ALA A 232 -2.03 -17.11 -24.28
N GLY A 233 -0.71 -17.28 -24.20
CA GLY A 233 0.16 -17.29 -25.38
C GLY A 233 0.18 -15.94 -26.09
N ASN A 234 -0.14 -15.88 -27.38
CA ASN A 234 -0.23 -14.58 -28.06
C ASN A 234 -1.51 -13.84 -27.66
N GLU A 235 -1.45 -12.62 -27.13
CA GLU A 235 -2.66 -11.87 -26.71
C GLU A 235 -3.69 -11.61 -27.82
N LEU A 236 -3.24 -11.54 -29.08
CA LEU A 236 -4.10 -11.28 -30.23
C LEU A 236 -4.72 -12.57 -30.78
N THR A 237 -3.92 -13.61 -30.95
CA THR A 237 -4.29 -14.85 -31.66
C THR A 237 -4.38 -16.10 -30.78
N GLY A 238 -3.88 -16.01 -29.56
CA GLY A 238 -3.87 -17.09 -28.58
C GLY A 238 -5.23 -17.34 -27.95
N PRO A 239 -5.37 -18.46 -27.22
CA PRO A 239 -6.61 -18.83 -26.56
C PRO A 239 -7.09 -17.76 -25.59
N LYS A 240 -8.39 -17.48 -25.61
CA LYS A 240 -9.06 -16.56 -24.71
C LYS A 240 -10.16 -17.28 -23.94
N ALA A 241 -10.21 -17.03 -22.64
CA ALA A 241 -11.30 -17.44 -21.77
C ALA A 241 -12.12 -16.19 -21.43
N VAL A 242 -13.35 -16.13 -21.92
CA VAL A 242 -14.30 -15.04 -21.62
C VAL A 242 -15.44 -15.62 -20.82
N PHE A 243 -15.61 -15.12 -19.60
CA PHE A 243 -16.73 -15.49 -18.74
C PHE A 243 -17.47 -14.24 -18.31
N THR A 244 -18.80 -14.31 -18.30
CA THR A 244 -19.67 -13.21 -17.85
C THR A 244 -20.65 -13.75 -16.83
N ASP A 245 -20.79 -13.04 -15.72
CA ASP A 245 -21.84 -13.29 -14.74
C ASP A 245 -23.07 -12.53 -15.20
N HIS A 246 -24.02 -13.24 -15.81
CA HIS A 246 -25.21 -12.62 -16.39
C HIS A 246 -26.15 -12.04 -15.34
N VAL A 247 -26.14 -12.57 -14.11
CA VAL A 247 -26.96 -12.06 -13.01
C VAL A 247 -26.36 -10.75 -12.51
N ALA A 248 -25.07 -10.77 -12.15
CA ALA A 248 -24.37 -9.57 -11.70
C ALA A 248 -24.31 -8.49 -12.79
N LYS A 249 -24.18 -8.86 -14.07
CA LYS A 249 -24.25 -7.92 -15.21
C LYS A 249 -25.62 -7.26 -15.33
N ALA A 250 -26.70 -8.01 -15.11
CA ALA A 250 -28.05 -7.45 -15.15
C ALA A 250 -28.28 -6.46 -13.99
N GLU A 251 -27.68 -6.73 -12.83
CA GLU A 251 -27.83 -5.91 -11.61
C GLU A 251 -26.90 -4.68 -11.60
N TYR A 252 -25.63 -4.85 -11.95
CA TYR A 252 -24.56 -3.83 -11.79
C TYR A 252 -24.03 -3.27 -13.13
N GLY A 253 -24.45 -3.81 -14.27
CA GLY A 253 -23.93 -3.42 -15.58
C GLY A 253 -22.66 -4.18 -16.00
N LEU A 254 -22.18 -3.93 -17.23
CA LEU A 254 -20.98 -4.59 -17.76
C LEU A 254 -19.71 -3.90 -17.24
N MET A 255 -18.93 -4.63 -16.45
CA MET A 255 -17.64 -4.19 -15.91
C MET A 255 -16.62 -5.29 -16.15
N THR A 256 -15.58 -5.00 -16.93
CA THR A 256 -14.66 -6.03 -17.43
C THR A 256 -13.31 -5.99 -16.71
N PHE A 257 -12.85 -7.16 -16.30
CA PHE A 257 -11.46 -7.44 -15.95
C PHE A 257 -10.80 -8.18 -17.12
N ALA A 258 -9.64 -7.70 -17.57
CA ALA A 258 -8.87 -8.34 -18.62
C ALA A 258 -7.42 -8.48 -18.16
N ASP A 259 -6.85 -9.67 -18.36
CA ASP A 259 -5.47 -9.98 -17.94
C ASP A 259 -4.86 -11.06 -18.85
N HIS A 260 -3.52 -11.09 -18.90
CA HIS A 260 -2.75 -12.06 -19.67
C HIS A 260 -2.08 -13.07 -18.74
N ASP A 261 -2.09 -14.35 -19.10
CA ASP A 261 -1.44 -15.41 -18.35
C ASP A 261 -0.28 -15.98 -19.17
N ASP A 262 0.91 -15.48 -18.85
CA ASP A 262 2.16 -15.80 -19.54
C ASP A 262 2.62 -17.25 -19.37
N GLU A 263 2.15 -17.94 -18.32
CA GLU A 263 2.51 -19.34 -18.04
C GLU A 263 1.52 -20.33 -18.64
N GLU A 264 0.28 -19.90 -18.84
CA GLU A 264 -0.78 -20.81 -19.23
C GLU A 264 -0.78 -21.02 -20.73
N THR A 265 -0.54 -22.26 -21.16
CA THR A 265 -0.70 -22.66 -22.56
C THR A 265 -1.94 -23.52 -22.78
N SER A 266 -2.56 -23.99 -21.68
CA SER A 266 -3.74 -24.84 -21.73
C SER A 266 -5.03 -24.02 -21.71
N SER A 267 -5.83 -24.17 -22.76
CA SER A 267 -7.16 -23.55 -22.85
C SER A 267 -8.08 -23.97 -21.68
N SER A 268 -7.97 -25.20 -21.19
CA SER A 268 -8.81 -25.68 -20.08
C SER A 268 -8.43 -25.06 -18.74
N ALA A 269 -7.13 -24.90 -18.48
CA ALA A 269 -6.65 -24.28 -17.25
C ALA A 269 -6.90 -22.76 -17.26
N LEU A 270 -6.78 -22.11 -18.42
CA LEU A 270 -7.18 -20.71 -18.61
C LEU A 270 -8.68 -20.50 -18.33
N GLN A 271 -9.53 -21.40 -18.81
CA GLN A 271 -10.97 -21.35 -18.53
C GLN A 271 -11.27 -21.54 -17.04
N GLN A 272 -10.59 -22.48 -16.37
CA GLN A 272 -10.73 -22.68 -14.94
C GLN A 272 -10.32 -21.43 -14.14
N LYS A 273 -9.17 -20.83 -14.47
CA LYS A 273 -8.71 -19.58 -13.85
C LYS A 273 -9.70 -18.42 -14.06
N ALA A 274 -10.17 -18.22 -15.29
CA ALA A 274 -11.13 -17.16 -15.61
C ALA A 274 -12.46 -17.33 -14.86
N LYS A 275 -12.93 -18.57 -14.73
CA LYS A 275 -14.14 -18.90 -13.94
C LYS A 275 -13.97 -18.62 -12.45
N VAL A 276 -12.81 -18.95 -11.88
CA VAL A 276 -12.48 -18.65 -10.48
C VAL A 276 -12.41 -17.14 -10.24
N LEU A 277 -11.76 -16.39 -11.15
CA LEU A 277 -11.68 -14.94 -11.07
C LEU A 277 -13.05 -14.27 -11.20
N LEU A 278 -13.89 -14.71 -12.15
CA LEU A 278 -15.21 -14.12 -12.33
C LEU A 278 -16.05 -14.28 -11.06
N LYS A 279 -16.07 -15.48 -10.49
CA LYS A 279 -16.81 -15.75 -9.25
C LYS A 279 -16.40 -14.84 -8.10
N LYS A 280 -15.13 -14.41 -8.06
CA LYS A 280 -14.61 -13.48 -7.06
C LYS A 280 -15.03 -12.05 -7.39
N LEU A 281 -14.71 -11.60 -8.60
CA LEU A 281 -14.84 -10.20 -8.97
C LEU A 281 -16.30 -9.79 -9.21
N SER A 282 -17.22 -10.71 -9.49
CA SER A 282 -18.64 -10.40 -9.73
C SER A 282 -19.42 -10.05 -8.47
N VAL A 283 -18.79 -10.10 -7.29
CA VAL A 283 -19.39 -9.79 -6.00
C VAL A 283 -19.06 -8.34 -5.59
N ALA A 284 -20.05 -7.63 -5.03
CA ALA A 284 -19.82 -6.34 -4.39
C ALA A 284 -18.86 -6.50 -3.20
N SER A 285 -17.96 -5.55 -3.00
CA SER A 285 -17.19 -5.51 -1.75
C SER A 285 -18.15 -5.28 -0.58
N ASP A 286 -17.94 -6.01 0.50
CA ASP A 286 -18.77 -5.97 1.71
C ASP A 286 -17.83 -5.92 2.92
N HIS A 287 -17.55 -4.71 3.39
CA HIS A 287 -16.65 -4.45 4.49
C HIS A 287 -17.45 -4.14 5.74
N ILE A 288 -17.26 -4.97 6.77
CA ILE A 288 -17.83 -4.72 8.10
C ILE A 288 -16.68 -4.37 9.03
N THR A 289 -16.87 -3.31 9.82
CA THR A 289 -15.97 -2.99 10.93
C THR A 289 -16.70 -3.15 12.26
N VAL A 290 -16.01 -3.69 13.24
CA VAL A 290 -16.54 -4.00 14.56
C VAL A 290 -15.59 -3.49 15.63
N GLU A 291 -16.11 -2.72 16.57
CA GLU A 291 -15.47 -2.47 17.86
C GLU A 291 -16.13 -3.36 18.92
N ALA A 292 -15.33 -4.14 19.63
CA ALA A 292 -15.80 -5.07 20.64
C ALA A 292 -14.88 -5.09 21.86
N MET A 293 -15.30 -5.76 22.93
CA MET A 293 -14.40 -6.09 24.04
C MET A 293 -13.23 -6.95 23.54
N ALA A 294 -12.01 -6.70 24.03
CA ALA A 294 -10.83 -7.40 23.52
C ALA A 294 -10.86 -8.90 23.83
N ASP A 295 -10.68 -9.70 22.78
CA ASP A 295 -10.28 -11.11 22.84
C ASP A 295 -9.01 -11.28 22.00
N TYR A 296 -7.85 -11.28 22.65
CA TYR A 296 -6.53 -11.28 21.97
C TYR A 296 -6.26 -12.52 21.10
N TYR A 297 -7.08 -13.57 21.18
CA TYR A 297 -7.00 -14.72 20.27
C TYR A 297 -7.71 -14.47 18.93
N VAL A 298 -8.55 -13.44 18.84
CA VAL A 298 -9.18 -12.99 17.59
C VAL A 298 -8.16 -12.16 16.81
N ARG A 299 -7.47 -12.83 15.89
CA ARG A 299 -6.40 -12.26 15.04
C ARG A 299 -6.78 -12.27 13.56
N ALA A 300 -5.98 -11.63 12.73
CA ALA A 300 -6.11 -11.71 11.27
C ALA A 300 -6.15 -13.18 10.80
N GLY A 301 -7.11 -13.49 9.94
CA GLY A 301 -7.43 -14.82 9.46
C GLY A 301 -8.20 -15.72 10.43
N THR A 302 -8.70 -15.20 11.56
CA THR A 302 -9.65 -15.89 12.44
C THR A 302 -11.05 -15.82 11.85
N VAL A 303 -11.86 -16.87 12.08
CA VAL A 303 -13.29 -16.86 11.74
C VAL A 303 -14.09 -16.59 13.01
N ILE A 304 -14.95 -15.58 12.96
CA ILE A 304 -15.84 -15.20 14.06
C ILE A 304 -17.30 -15.14 13.58
N GLU A 305 -18.24 -15.14 14.51
CA GLU A 305 -19.65 -14.86 14.22
C GLU A 305 -20.00 -13.45 14.71
N VAL A 306 -20.69 -12.67 13.88
CA VAL A 306 -21.11 -11.31 14.25
C VAL A 306 -22.61 -11.17 14.04
N TYR A 307 -23.30 -10.71 15.09
CA TYR A 307 -24.74 -10.49 15.11
C TYR A 307 -25.06 -9.05 15.53
N ASP A 308 -25.41 -8.23 14.55
CA ASP A 308 -25.89 -6.87 14.73
C ASP A 308 -27.06 -6.59 13.77
N SER A 309 -28.24 -6.35 14.35
CA SER A 309 -29.46 -6.07 13.62
C SER A 309 -29.43 -4.77 12.82
N LEU A 310 -28.58 -3.79 13.18
CA LEU A 310 -28.54 -2.50 12.47
C LEU A 310 -27.68 -2.53 11.21
N THR A 311 -26.53 -3.19 11.25
CA THR A 311 -25.66 -3.37 10.08
C THR A 311 -26.03 -4.59 9.25
N GLY A 312 -26.94 -5.43 9.75
CA GLY A 312 -27.35 -6.68 9.11
C GLY A 312 -26.29 -7.78 9.18
N ALA A 313 -25.24 -7.60 9.98
CA ALA A 313 -24.29 -8.66 10.30
C ALA A 313 -25.04 -9.78 11.06
N SER A 314 -25.02 -11.01 10.54
CA SER A 314 -25.90 -12.07 11.07
C SER A 314 -25.35 -13.49 10.89
N ASP A 315 -24.05 -13.63 10.67
CA ASP A 315 -23.43 -14.87 10.22
C ASP A 315 -21.92 -14.84 10.51
N TYR A 316 -21.15 -15.80 10.01
CA TYR A 316 -19.70 -15.82 10.16
C TYR A 316 -18.98 -14.88 9.19
N TYR A 317 -17.80 -14.43 9.62
CA TYR A 317 -16.89 -13.56 8.90
C TYR A 317 -15.43 -13.91 9.19
N TYR A 318 -14.56 -13.69 8.21
CA TYR A 318 -13.12 -13.72 8.39
C TYR A 318 -12.65 -12.35 8.87
N VAL A 319 -11.80 -12.34 9.89
CA VAL A 319 -11.08 -11.14 10.32
C VAL A 319 -9.95 -10.87 9.33
N THR A 320 -10.03 -9.78 8.56
CA THR A 320 -8.99 -9.38 7.60
C THR A 320 -7.93 -8.53 8.27
N ALA A 321 -8.31 -7.69 9.22
CA ALA A 321 -7.39 -6.93 10.04
C ALA A 321 -7.91 -6.82 11.48
N HIS A 322 -6.99 -6.67 12.43
CA HIS A 322 -7.32 -6.48 13.84
C HIS A 322 -6.38 -5.47 14.51
N SER A 323 -6.89 -4.79 15.54
CA SER A 323 -6.11 -4.01 16.50
C SER A 323 -6.75 -4.16 17.87
N HIS A 324 -5.98 -4.62 18.84
CA HIS A 324 -6.38 -4.74 20.24
C HIS A 324 -5.66 -3.67 21.03
N THR A 325 -6.40 -2.66 21.47
CA THR A 325 -5.87 -1.58 22.29
C THR A 325 -6.28 -1.80 23.74
N GLY A 326 -5.40 -1.46 24.68
CA GLY A 326 -5.75 -1.57 26.07
C GLY A 326 -4.78 -0.91 27.02
N ASN A 327 -5.23 -0.77 28.26
CA ASN A 327 -4.40 -0.54 29.44
C ASN A 327 -4.52 -1.77 30.35
N ASN A 328 -3.66 -1.89 31.36
CA ASN A 328 -3.46 -3.10 32.15
C ASN A 328 -4.72 -3.54 32.96
N GLY A 329 -5.73 -4.09 32.28
CA GLY A 329 -7.03 -4.53 32.82
C GLY A 329 -8.27 -4.19 31.98
N TYR A 330 -8.16 -3.31 30.98
CA TYR A 330 -9.26 -2.95 30.08
C TYR A 330 -8.78 -2.83 28.63
N GLY A 331 -9.40 -3.57 27.71
CA GLY A 331 -9.03 -3.54 26.30
C GLY A 331 -10.24 -3.66 25.37
N THR A 332 -10.14 -3.02 24.22
CA THR A 332 -11.08 -3.14 23.12
C THR A 332 -10.36 -3.69 21.89
N MET A 333 -11.10 -4.31 21.00
CA MET A 333 -10.60 -4.72 19.70
C MET A 333 -11.40 -4.08 18.59
N SER A 334 -10.67 -3.61 17.58
CA SER A 334 -11.19 -3.13 16.30
C SER A 334 -10.90 -4.20 15.25
N LEU A 335 -11.93 -4.65 14.55
CA LEU A 335 -11.83 -5.72 13.55
C LEU A 335 -12.36 -5.24 12.21
N GLU A 336 -11.61 -5.51 11.15
CA GLU A 336 -12.12 -5.48 9.77
C GLU A 336 -12.50 -6.88 9.34
N LEU A 337 -13.68 -7.02 8.75
CA LEU A 337 -14.32 -8.31 8.48
C LEU A 337 -14.72 -8.43 7.02
N SER A 338 -14.60 -9.66 6.50
CA SER A 338 -15.04 -10.05 5.16
C SER A 338 -15.76 -11.39 5.17
N LYS A 339 -16.70 -11.58 4.24
CA LYS A 339 -17.35 -12.88 4.01
C LYS A 339 -16.42 -13.92 3.40
N VAL A 340 -15.35 -13.49 2.75
CA VAL A 340 -14.41 -14.35 2.05
C VAL A 340 -13.00 -14.05 2.55
N TYR A 341 -12.21 -15.09 2.81
CA TYR A 341 -10.80 -14.94 3.12
C TYR A 341 -10.03 -14.58 1.85
N GLU A 342 -9.70 -13.31 1.67
CA GLU A 342 -9.09 -12.80 0.44
C GLU A 342 -7.87 -11.93 0.73
N PRO A 343 -6.68 -12.55 0.87
CA PRO A 343 -5.45 -11.78 0.89
C PRO A 343 -5.19 -11.14 -0.49
N GLU A 344 -4.31 -10.14 -0.50
CA GLU A 344 -3.84 -9.40 -1.66
C GLU A 344 -3.41 -10.37 -2.76
N PHE A 345 -3.91 -10.08 -3.96
CA PHE A 345 -3.78 -10.96 -5.10
C PHE A 345 -2.53 -10.59 -5.90
N VAL A 346 -1.43 -11.28 -5.62
CA VAL A 346 -0.14 -11.06 -6.30
C VAL A 346 0.07 -12.19 -7.32
N ARG A 347 -0.13 -11.91 -8.61
CA ARG A 347 0.13 -12.89 -9.68
C ARG A 347 1.63 -13.05 -9.90
N TYR A 348 2.02 -14.23 -10.39
CA TYR A 348 3.37 -14.43 -10.91
C TYR A 348 3.52 -13.78 -12.29
N ASP A 349 4.69 -13.19 -12.53
CA ASP A 349 5.10 -12.57 -13.79
C ASP A 349 6.54 -13.04 -14.08
N ASP A 350 6.79 -13.60 -15.27
CA ASP A 350 8.07 -14.25 -15.62
C ASP A 350 9.09 -13.20 -16.08
N PRO A 351 10.12 -12.92 -15.27
CA PRO A 351 11.07 -11.87 -15.57
C PRO A 351 12.06 -12.24 -16.70
N THR A 352 12.10 -13.50 -17.14
CA THR A 352 12.98 -13.93 -18.25
C THR A 352 12.43 -13.58 -19.63
N LYS A 353 11.16 -13.18 -19.70
CA LYS A 353 10.53 -12.69 -20.94
C LYS A 353 10.79 -11.21 -21.20
N ASP A 354 11.40 -10.51 -20.24
CA ASP A 354 11.87 -9.12 -20.34
C ASP A 354 13.36 -9.07 -20.78
N GLU A 355 13.70 -9.61 -21.95
CA GLU A 355 15.04 -9.43 -22.53
C GLU A 355 15.19 -8.04 -23.17
N GLY A 356 15.82 -7.09 -22.46
CA GLY A 356 16.20 -5.82 -23.05
C GLY A 356 16.89 -4.80 -22.13
N GLY A 357 18.21 -4.91 -21.93
CA GLY A 357 19.05 -3.72 -21.72
C GLY A 357 20.02 -3.71 -20.54
N GLY A 358 21.32 -3.64 -20.85
CA GLY A 358 22.46 -3.62 -19.94
C GLY A 358 22.50 -2.51 -18.87
N GLY A 359 23.33 -2.74 -17.86
CA GLY A 359 23.46 -1.90 -16.66
C GLY A 359 23.69 -0.42 -16.92
N ALA A 360 22.86 0.42 -16.29
CA ALA A 360 22.97 1.88 -16.25
C ALA A 360 22.27 2.42 -14.98
N ALA A 361 22.60 3.66 -14.60
CA ALA A 361 22.09 4.40 -13.43
C ALA A 361 20.58 4.26 -13.20
N ASP A 362 20.16 4.29 -11.93
CA ASP A 362 18.78 4.09 -11.48
C ASP A 362 17.86 5.26 -11.85
N LEU A 363 17.44 5.29 -13.11
CA LEU A 363 16.49 6.27 -13.66
C LEU A 363 15.02 5.94 -13.30
N SER A 364 14.79 4.97 -12.41
CA SER A 364 13.45 4.59 -11.95
C SER A 364 12.77 5.65 -11.10
N LYS A 365 13.52 6.63 -10.56
CA LYS A 365 13.03 7.64 -9.61
C LYS A 365 12.89 9.03 -10.22
N LYS A 366 12.05 9.85 -9.57
CA LYS A 366 11.94 11.28 -9.89
C LYS A 366 13.22 12.03 -9.57
N LEU A 367 13.52 13.01 -10.41
CA LEU A 367 14.56 13.99 -10.17
C LEU A 367 14.27 14.89 -8.96
N PRO A 368 15.24 15.06 -8.05
CA PRO A 368 15.21 16.11 -7.04
C PRO A 368 15.14 17.48 -7.71
N ASN A 369 14.37 18.41 -7.12
CA ASN A 369 14.30 19.81 -7.55
C ASN A 369 13.89 20.05 -9.02
N VAL A 370 13.28 19.05 -9.67
CA VAL A 370 12.73 19.18 -11.02
C VAL A 370 11.20 19.15 -10.97
N SER A 371 10.58 20.17 -11.56
CA SER A 371 9.12 20.30 -11.59
C SER A 371 8.52 19.40 -12.67
N TYR A 372 7.94 18.28 -12.24
CA TYR A 372 7.20 17.40 -13.13
C TYR A 372 5.76 17.87 -13.29
N THR A 373 5.31 17.96 -14.53
CA THR A 373 3.92 18.25 -14.87
C THR A 373 3.13 16.96 -14.93
N ALA A 374 2.13 16.82 -14.06
CA ALA A 374 1.19 15.71 -14.07
C ALA A 374 0.06 15.88 -15.10
N GLY A 375 -0.67 14.79 -15.35
CA GLY A 375 -1.79 14.74 -16.29
C GLY A 375 -1.35 14.57 -17.75
N TYR A 376 -0.10 14.14 -17.96
CA TYR A 376 0.31 13.59 -19.24
C TYR A 376 -0.10 12.13 -19.32
N VAL A 377 -0.56 11.74 -20.49
CA VAL A 377 -0.84 10.36 -20.83
C VAL A 377 0.22 9.92 -21.83
N ALA A 378 1.01 8.91 -21.47
CA ALA A 378 1.88 8.23 -22.39
C ALA A 378 1.16 7.01 -23.00
N THR A 379 1.36 6.80 -24.28
CA THR A 379 1.29 5.47 -24.90
C THR A 379 2.70 5.07 -25.32
N ALA A 380 2.86 3.86 -25.85
CA ALA A 380 4.09 3.51 -26.55
C ALA A 380 3.77 2.93 -27.91
N TYR A 381 4.71 3.10 -28.84
CA TYR A 381 4.57 2.67 -30.21
C TYR A 381 5.83 1.98 -30.71
N ALA A 382 5.62 0.95 -31.50
CA ALA A 382 6.68 0.21 -32.16
C ALA A 382 6.81 0.64 -33.62
N TRP A 383 7.86 1.41 -33.91
CA TRP A 383 8.10 1.90 -35.27
C TRP A 383 8.36 0.77 -36.28
N LYS A 384 8.91 -0.37 -35.81
CA LYS A 384 9.16 -1.57 -36.61
C LYS A 384 7.86 -2.24 -37.10
N LEU A 385 6.72 -1.97 -36.48
CA LEU A 385 5.40 -2.49 -36.86
C LEU A 385 4.59 -1.54 -37.76
N GLY A 386 5.21 -0.49 -38.31
CA GLY A 386 4.56 0.44 -39.24
C GLY A 386 3.83 1.62 -38.57
N GLY A 387 4.08 1.86 -37.28
CA GLY A 387 3.46 2.92 -36.47
C GLY A 387 3.87 4.36 -36.84
N ILE A 388 4.63 4.59 -37.92
CA ILE A 388 5.05 5.93 -38.34
C ILE A 388 4.61 6.19 -39.78
N ASN A 389 3.70 7.15 -39.94
CA ASN A 389 3.29 7.79 -41.19
C ASN A 389 2.90 6.87 -42.35
N GLY A 390 2.06 5.84 -42.13
CA GLY A 390 1.17 5.24 -43.14
C GLY A 390 1.76 4.83 -44.51
N ASN A 391 3.07 4.86 -44.67
CA ASN A 391 3.77 4.67 -45.92
C ASN A 391 4.55 3.39 -45.77
N LYS A 392 4.38 2.49 -46.73
CA LYS A 392 4.97 1.14 -46.77
C LYS A 392 6.51 1.14 -46.92
N GLN A 393 7.20 2.21 -46.49
CA GLN A 393 8.65 2.31 -46.41
C GLN A 393 9.09 2.09 -44.96
N LYS A 394 9.69 0.94 -44.74
CA LYS A 394 10.12 0.31 -43.48
C LYS A 394 11.19 1.06 -42.66
N ASN A 395 11.21 2.40 -42.62
CA ASN A 395 12.44 3.11 -42.23
C ASN A 395 12.40 3.89 -40.90
N GLY A 396 11.31 3.89 -40.13
CA GLY A 396 11.31 4.43 -38.75
C GLY A 396 11.82 5.87 -38.65
N ILE A 397 11.36 6.77 -39.54
CA ILE A 397 11.81 8.17 -39.58
C ILE A 397 10.81 9.08 -38.86
N THR A 398 11.26 9.78 -37.83
CA THR A 398 10.45 10.69 -37.02
C THR A 398 10.00 11.94 -37.79
N ALA A 399 9.00 12.66 -37.27
CA ALA A 399 8.53 13.93 -37.83
C ALA A 399 9.61 15.03 -37.91
N SER A 400 10.71 14.92 -37.15
CA SER A 400 11.87 15.82 -37.25
C SER A 400 12.91 15.39 -38.29
N GLY A 401 12.78 14.18 -38.84
CA GLY A 401 13.67 13.61 -39.85
C GLY A 401 14.82 12.76 -39.29
N THR A 402 14.73 12.32 -38.04
CA THR A 402 15.72 11.41 -37.40
C THR A 402 15.26 9.96 -37.46
N THR A 403 16.17 9.00 -37.32
CA THR A 403 15.82 7.58 -37.18
C THR A 403 15.44 7.26 -35.73
N VAL A 404 14.29 6.61 -35.52
CA VAL A 404 13.76 6.25 -34.19
C VAL A 404 14.73 5.35 -33.43
N ARG A 405 14.81 5.55 -32.11
CA ARG A 405 15.61 4.74 -31.18
C ARG A 405 14.88 4.59 -29.85
N GLU A 406 14.77 3.36 -29.34
CA GLU A 406 13.93 2.98 -28.18
C GLU A 406 14.29 3.69 -26.86
N ASP A 407 15.57 3.91 -26.58
CA ASP A 407 16.06 4.59 -25.36
C ASP A 407 16.19 6.11 -25.55
N ARG A 408 15.49 6.68 -26.52
CA ARG A 408 15.60 8.10 -26.90
C ARG A 408 14.29 8.72 -27.34
N THR A 409 13.59 8.11 -28.29
CA THR A 409 12.60 8.80 -29.11
C THR A 409 11.26 8.89 -28.39
N ILE A 410 10.69 10.10 -28.32
CA ILE A 410 9.30 10.31 -27.95
C ILE A 410 8.57 11.17 -28.99
N ALA A 411 7.30 10.85 -29.20
CA ALA A 411 6.35 11.68 -29.91
C ALA A 411 5.64 12.62 -28.93
N VAL A 412 5.56 13.90 -29.27
CA VAL A 412 4.93 14.93 -28.41
C VAL A 412 4.05 15.87 -29.23
N ASP A 413 3.21 16.67 -28.58
CA ASP A 413 2.60 17.84 -29.22
C ASP A 413 3.64 18.99 -29.29
N PRO A 414 4.12 19.39 -30.49
CA PRO A 414 5.17 20.39 -30.62
C PRO A 414 4.77 21.78 -30.14
N LYS A 415 3.47 22.05 -29.96
CA LYS A 415 2.97 23.31 -29.38
C LYS A 415 3.18 23.38 -27.86
N LEU A 416 3.23 22.23 -27.19
CA LEU A 416 3.46 22.14 -25.74
C LEU A 416 4.89 21.76 -25.40
N ILE A 417 5.50 20.85 -26.17
CA ILE A 417 6.90 20.44 -26.03
C ILE A 417 7.57 20.60 -27.39
N PRO A 418 8.30 21.71 -27.64
CA PRO A 418 8.94 21.95 -28.93
C PRO A 418 9.93 20.83 -29.31
N TYR A 419 10.05 20.54 -30.61
CA TYR A 419 11.06 19.60 -31.10
C TYR A 419 12.47 19.98 -30.65
N GLY A 420 13.26 18.96 -30.28
CA GLY A 420 14.60 19.10 -29.72
C GLY A 420 14.62 19.26 -28.21
N SER A 421 13.46 19.24 -27.55
CA SER A 421 13.40 19.30 -26.07
C SER A 421 13.96 18.01 -25.46
N ILE A 422 14.70 18.15 -24.37
CA ILE A 422 15.11 17.04 -23.51
C ILE A 422 14.08 16.90 -22.40
N VAL A 423 13.51 15.72 -22.28
CA VAL A 423 12.32 15.48 -21.47
C VAL A 423 12.60 14.34 -20.50
N ALA A 424 12.41 14.58 -19.20
CA ALA A 424 12.33 13.50 -18.23
C ALA A 424 10.89 13.01 -18.13
N ILE A 425 10.69 11.70 -18.31
CA ILE A 425 9.42 11.04 -18.12
C ILE A 425 9.56 10.17 -16.88
N TYR A 426 8.61 10.31 -15.94
CA TYR A 426 8.45 9.41 -14.82
C TYR A 426 7.17 8.62 -15.02
N VAL A 427 7.30 7.29 -15.04
CA VAL A 427 6.23 6.32 -15.25
C VAL A 427 6.09 5.50 -13.96
N PRO A 428 5.27 5.96 -12.99
CA PRO A 428 5.19 5.34 -11.67
C PRO A 428 4.74 3.87 -11.72
N SER A 429 3.95 3.51 -12.74
CA SER A 429 3.40 2.16 -12.91
C SER A 429 4.34 1.22 -13.67
N MET A 430 5.37 1.75 -14.32
CA MET A 430 6.34 0.96 -15.09
C MET A 430 7.69 1.67 -15.09
N GLU A 431 8.37 1.57 -13.96
CA GLU A 431 9.59 2.31 -13.67
C GLU A 431 10.68 2.14 -14.75
N ARG A 432 10.70 1.01 -15.46
CA ARG A 432 11.63 0.75 -16.58
C ARG A 432 11.55 1.74 -17.74
N TYR A 433 10.41 2.40 -17.92
CA TYR A 433 10.21 3.45 -18.95
C TYR A 433 10.33 4.86 -18.36
N SER A 434 10.72 4.97 -17.09
CA SER A 434 11.17 6.24 -16.54
C SER A 434 12.56 6.54 -17.06
N GLY A 435 12.78 7.75 -17.54
CA GLY A 435 14.02 8.07 -18.22
C GLY A 435 14.04 9.43 -18.88
N ILE A 436 15.11 9.65 -19.64
CA ILE A 436 15.37 10.89 -20.37
C ILE A 436 15.20 10.60 -21.85
N TYR A 437 14.40 11.43 -22.50
CA TYR A 437 13.99 11.27 -23.87
C TYR A 437 14.19 12.56 -24.67
N LEU A 438 14.27 12.42 -25.99
CA LEU A 438 14.32 13.49 -26.96
C LEU A 438 12.96 13.62 -27.64
N ALA A 439 12.37 14.82 -27.54
CA ALA A 439 11.19 15.19 -28.30
C ALA A 439 11.54 15.40 -29.77
N GLU A 440 11.40 14.36 -30.59
CA GLU A 440 11.80 14.39 -32.00
C GLU A 440 10.72 13.86 -32.97
N ASP A 441 9.62 13.34 -32.43
CA ASP A 441 8.50 12.82 -33.24
C ASP A 441 7.16 13.49 -32.90
N THR A 442 6.16 13.32 -33.77
CA THR A 442 4.76 13.65 -33.48
C THR A 442 3.83 12.78 -34.33
N GLY A 443 2.71 12.39 -33.74
CA GLY A 443 1.63 11.69 -34.43
C GLY A 443 0.38 12.55 -34.56
N GLY A 444 -0.52 12.20 -35.49
CA GLY A 444 -1.82 12.88 -35.64
C GLY A 444 -2.66 12.86 -34.35
N ALA A 445 -2.58 11.77 -33.58
CA ALA A 445 -3.27 11.59 -32.30
C ALA A 445 -2.52 12.16 -31.08
N ILE A 446 -1.27 12.60 -31.25
CA ILE A 446 -0.43 13.15 -30.19
C ILE A 446 -0.66 14.66 -30.12
N LYS A 447 -1.70 15.04 -29.37
CA LYS A 447 -2.15 16.41 -29.16
C LYS A 447 -2.38 16.68 -27.68
N GLY A 448 -2.07 17.89 -27.23
CA GLY A 448 -2.17 18.27 -25.82
C GLY A 448 -1.19 17.49 -24.95
N LYS A 449 -1.60 17.16 -23.72
CA LYS A 449 -0.78 16.40 -22.77
C LYS A 449 -0.78 14.89 -23.09
N ARG A 450 -0.53 14.54 -24.34
CA ARG A 450 -0.29 13.17 -24.79
C ARG A 450 1.13 13.06 -25.31
N ILE A 451 1.79 11.97 -24.95
CA ILE A 451 3.10 11.60 -25.49
C ILE A 451 3.07 10.14 -25.91
N ASP A 452 3.96 9.76 -26.82
CA ASP A 452 4.14 8.38 -27.25
C ASP A 452 5.61 8.01 -27.10
N ILE A 453 5.92 6.94 -26.38
CA ILE A 453 7.30 6.48 -26.19
C ILE A 453 7.61 5.47 -27.29
N ALA A 454 8.67 5.70 -28.05
CA ALA A 454 9.11 4.71 -29.02
C ALA A 454 9.75 3.55 -28.28
N VAL A 455 9.27 2.34 -28.51
CA VAL A 455 9.77 1.12 -27.88
C VAL A 455 9.81 -0.01 -28.90
N ASP A 456 10.49 -1.11 -28.59
CA ASP A 456 10.48 -2.27 -29.47
C ASP A 456 9.08 -2.95 -29.54
N PRO A 457 8.78 -3.70 -30.61
CA PRO A 457 7.48 -4.34 -30.87
C PRO A 457 6.81 -5.00 -29.67
N ASP A 458 7.56 -5.79 -28.92
CA ASP A 458 7.04 -6.57 -27.80
C ASP A 458 6.70 -5.68 -26.58
N GLN A 459 7.33 -4.51 -26.48
CA GLN A 459 7.15 -3.57 -25.38
C GLN A 459 5.96 -2.61 -25.60
N ALA A 460 5.61 -2.31 -26.85
CA ALA A 460 4.57 -1.34 -27.18
C ALA A 460 3.18 -1.80 -26.71
N MET A 461 2.87 -3.11 -26.82
CA MET A 461 1.60 -3.67 -26.33
C MET A 461 1.54 -3.74 -24.80
N ALA A 462 2.64 -4.10 -24.14
CA ALA A 462 2.73 -4.15 -22.68
C ALA A 462 2.62 -2.76 -22.02
N PHE A 463 3.19 -1.73 -22.65
CA PHE A 463 3.16 -0.37 -22.11
C PHE A 463 1.73 0.16 -21.96
N GLY A 464 0.85 -0.09 -22.93
CA GLY A 464 -0.55 0.37 -22.89
C GLY A 464 -0.67 1.90 -22.79
N ARG A 465 -1.72 2.39 -22.11
CA ARG A 465 -1.91 3.83 -21.86
C ARG A 465 -1.63 4.13 -20.39
N ARG A 466 -0.60 4.93 -20.10
CA ARG A 466 -0.12 5.21 -18.75
C ARG A 466 -0.23 6.68 -18.41
N ASP A 467 -0.64 6.97 -17.19
CA ASP A 467 -0.47 8.31 -16.63
C ASP A 467 0.99 8.49 -16.24
N VAL A 468 1.61 9.51 -16.83
CA VAL A 468 3.01 9.83 -16.64
C VAL A 468 3.16 11.25 -16.15
N GLN A 469 4.33 11.54 -15.62
CA GLN A 469 4.70 12.89 -15.26
C GLN A 469 5.89 13.31 -16.10
N VAL A 470 5.81 14.52 -16.64
CA VAL A 470 6.75 15.00 -17.65
C VAL A 470 7.41 16.28 -17.17
N ALA A 471 8.74 16.32 -17.18
CA ALA A 471 9.51 17.54 -16.98
C ALA A 471 10.31 17.85 -18.23
N VAL A 472 10.16 19.07 -18.75
CA VAL A 472 11.03 19.57 -19.83
C VAL A 472 12.31 20.08 -19.17
N LEU A 473 13.40 19.33 -19.33
CA LEU A 473 14.70 19.65 -18.76
C LEU A 473 15.44 20.69 -19.59
N GLU A 474 15.27 20.64 -20.90
CA GLU A 474 15.82 21.60 -21.86
C GLU A 474 14.79 21.84 -22.96
N GLN A 475 14.48 23.10 -23.27
CA GLN A 475 13.54 23.44 -24.32
C GLN A 475 14.22 23.39 -25.70
N GLY A 476 13.58 22.70 -26.64
CA GLY A 476 14.07 22.55 -28.00
C GLY A 476 13.84 23.77 -28.89
N LYS A 477 14.70 23.94 -29.90
CA LYS A 477 14.62 25.04 -30.90
C LYS A 477 13.98 24.63 -32.23
N GLY A 478 13.34 23.47 -32.30
CA GLY A 478 12.69 22.96 -33.50
C GLY A 478 13.41 21.77 -34.13
N LYS A 479 12.98 21.38 -35.34
CA LYS A 479 13.42 20.13 -36.00
C LYS A 479 14.91 20.05 -36.29
N ALA A 480 15.58 21.19 -36.54
CA ALA A 480 17.04 21.21 -36.73
C ALA A 480 17.78 20.85 -35.43
N ASP A 481 17.32 21.36 -34.29
CA ASP A 481 17.88 21.06 -32.97
C ASP A 481 17.66 19.59 -32.58
N ALA A 482 16.46 19.04 -32.86
CA ALA A 482 16.18 17.62 -32.70
C ALA A 482 17.17 16.73 -33.46
N ARG A 483 17.44 17.05 -34.74
CA ARG A 483 18.42 16.31 -35.56
C ARG A 483 19.83 16.38 -34.99
N THR A 484 20.28 17.57 -34.57
CA THR A 484 21.60 17.75 -33.96
C THR A 484 21.76 16.97 -32.66
N LYS A 485 20.74 16.99 -31.78
CA LYS A 485 20.74 16.25 -30.52
C LYS A 485 20.65 14.74 -30.72
N ALA A 486 19.86 14.27 -31.69
CA ALA A 486 19.76 12.86 -32.04
C ALA A 486 21.10 12.28 -32.52
N ASN A 487 21.84 13.01 -33.37
CA ASN A 487 23.17 12.62 -33.84
C ASN A 487 24.20 12.54 -32.70
N ASN A 488 24.01 13.33 -31.64
CA ASN A 488 24.91 13.40 -30.48
C ASN A 488 24.31 12.74 -29.22
N TRP A 489 23.31 11.88 -29.37
CA TRP A 489 22.45 11.45 -28.26
C TRP A 489 23.22 10.80 -27.09
N ASN A 490 24.23 9.99 -27.38
CA ASN A 490 25.01 9.34 -26.33
C ASN A 490 25.72 10.37 -25.44
N SER A 491 26.23 11.46 -26.01
CA SER A 491 26.85 12.56 -25.26
C SER A 491 25.81 13.40 -24.51
N VAL A 492 24.67 13.69 -25.14
CA VAL A 492 23.56 14.44 -24.52
C VAL A 492 22.97 13.69 -23.33
N SER A 493 22.65 12.41 -23.50
CA SER A 493 22.10 11.56 -22.44
C SER A 493 23.09 11.35 -21.29
N ALA A 494 24.38 11.13 -21.59
CA ALA A 494 25.43 11.02 -20.57
C ALA A 494 25.61 12.31 -19.75
N LYS A 495 25.59 13.49 -20.40
CA LYS A 495 25.64 14.79 -19.73
C LYS A 495 24.50 14.94 -18.72
N TRP A 496 23.27 14.60 -19.13
CA TRP A 496 22.13 14.71 -18.25
C TRP A 496 22.14 13.65 -17.15
N LYS A 497 22.55 12.40 -17.43
CA LYS A 497 22.76 11.37 -16.40
C LYS A 497 23.74 11.82 -15.31
N LYS A 498 24.89 12.42 -15.68
CA LYS A 498 25.85 12.96 -14.71
C LYS A 498 25.26 14.11 -13.85
N LYS A 499 24.35 14.90 -14.43
CA LYS A 499 23.64 15.97 -13.70
C LYS A 499 22.57 15.40 -12.76
N PHE A 500 21.96 14.26 -13.07
CA PHE A 500 21.03 13.55 -12.19
C PHE A 500 21.72 13.11 -10.91
N ASP A 501 22.85 12.40 -11.04
CA ASP A 501 23.60 11.87 -9.88
C ASP A 501 24.00 13.00 -8.92
N ALA A 502 24.45 14.13 -9.46
CA ALA A 502 24.83 15.31 -8.67
C ALA A 502 23.64 15.96 -7.92
N LEU A 503 22.45 16.01 -8.52
CA LEU A 503 21.26 16.59 -7.87
C LEU A 503 20.76 15.72 -6.72
N GLN A 504 20.92 14.40 -6.82
CA GLN A 504 20.52 13.45 -5.80
C GLN A 504 21.46 13.51 -4.59
N GLU A 505 22.77 13.66 -4.82
CA GLU A 505 23.73 13.90 -3.75
C GLU A 505 23.53 15.23 -3.01
N GLU A 506 23.00 16.27 -3.66
CA GLU A 506 22.69 17.55 -2.99
C GLU A 506 21.44 17.49 -2.12
N GLU A 507 20.40 16.75 -2.53
CA GLU A 507 19.19 16.51 -1.73
C GLU A 507 19.54 15.76 -0.43
N ASP A 508 20.37 14.72 -0.53
CA ASP A 508 20.87 13.97 0.63
C ASP A 508 21.70 14.84 1.60
N LYS A 509 22.41 15.85 1.08
CA LYS A 509 23.16 16.84 1.88
C LYS A 509 22.25 17.90 2.50
N LEU A 510 21.13 18.25 1.85
CA LEU A 510 20.13 19.19 2.35
C LEU A 510 19.30 18.59 3.49
N ASP A 511 18.91 17.32 3.38
CA ASP A 511 18.21 16.57 4.43
C ASP A 511 19.03 16.50 5.73
N LYS A 512 20.35 16.42 5.62
CA LYS A 512 21.28 16.51 6.77
C LYS A 512 21.35 17.90 7.40
N ARG A 513 21.04 18.98 6.67
CA ARG A 513 21.12 20.37 7.16
C ARG A 513 19.84 20.88 7.83
N LEU A 514 18.69 20.25 7.56
CA LEU A 514 17.36 20.73 8.00
C LEU A 514 16.94 20.31 9.42
N GLY A 515 17.78 19.59 10.17
CA GLY A 515 17.46 19.07 11.51
C GLY A 515 17.43 20.06 12.69
N LYS A 516 16.94 21.30 12.54
CA LYS A 516 16.87 22.30 13.64
C LYS A 516 15.70 23.32 13.55
N VAL A 517 14.42 22.98 13.79
CA VAL A 517 13.36 23.95 14.23
C VAL A 517 12.20 23.30 15.04
N SER A 518 12.13 23.49 16.38
CA SER A 518 10.98 23.25 17.31
C SER A 518 10.14 21.96 17.21
N ASP A 519 10.24 21.13 18.28
CA ASP A 519 9.96 19.69 18.31
C ASP A 519 8.56 19.20 17.90
N LYS A 520 7.45 19.89 18.22
CA LYS A 520 6.09 19.39 17.92
C LYS A 520 5.58 19.76 16.52
N ARG A 521 5.85 20.99 16.09
CA ARG A 521 5.46 21.46 14.75
C ARG A 521 6.25 20.72 13.68
N GLU A 522 7.55 20.53 13.91
CA GLU A 522 8.40 19.72 13.04
C GLU A 522 7.95 18.26 13.02
N ALA A 523 7.65 17.65 14.18
CA ALA A 523 7.15 16.28 14.23
C ALA A 523 5.83 16.10 13.47
N VAL A 524 4.88 17.04 13.61
CA VAL A 524 3.61 17.02 12.89
C VAL A 524 3.83 17.10 11.39
N VAL A 525 4.68 18.03 10.92
CA VAL A 525 4.94 18.22 9.49
C VAL A 525 5.72 17.04 8.91
N ARG A 526 6.78 16.57 9.59
CA ARG A 526 7.58 15.42 9.19
C ARG A 526 6.74 14.14 9.11
N MET A 527 5.91 13.89 10.12
CA MET A 527 5.03 12.73 10.11
C MET A 527 3.99 12.85 9.00
N ALA A 528 3.35 14.02 8.82
CA ALA A 528 2.37 14.21 7.75
C ALA A 528 2.97 14.01 6.35
N LEU A 529 4.16 14.54 6.11
CA LEU A 529 4.90 14.37 4.85
C LEU A 529 5.33 12.92 4.62
N SER A 530 5.64 12.17 5.69
CA SER A 530 6.05 10.76 5.57
C SER A 530 4.98 9.86 4.94
N TYR A 531 3.71 10.29 4.94
CA TYR A 531 2.57 9.59 4.37
C TYR A 531 2.20 10.06 2.95
N VAL A 532 2.86 11.10 2.42
CA VAL A 532 2.61 11.56 1.05
C VAL A 532 2.88 10.42 0.07
N GLY A 533 1.91 10.14 -0.80
CA GLY A 533 1.98 9.06 -1.77
C GLY A 533 1.83 7.64 -1.19
N LYS A 534 1.65 7.49 0.13
CA LYS A 534 1.51 6.17 0.79
C LYS A 534 0.11 5.86 1.28
N LEU A 535 -0.80 6.85 1.27
CA LEU A 535 -2.16 6.69 1.75
C LEU A 535 -3.17 6.77 0.61
N THR A 536 -4.05 5.78 0.58
CA THR A 536 -5.25 5.73 -0.25
C THR A 536 -6.43 6.31 0.54
N TYR A 537 -7.25 7.11 -0.14
CA TYR A 537 -8.41 7.70 0.51
C TYR A 537 -9.51 6.66 0.72
N LYS A 538 -9.96 6.52 1.96
CA LYS A 538 -11.15 5.77 2.35
C LYS A 538 -12.01 6.69 3.20
N TRP A 539 -13.21 6.99 2.72
CA TRP A 539 -14.17 7.81 3.45
C TRP A 539 -14.43 7.22 4.85
N ASN A 540 -14.39 8.05 5.91
CA ASN A 540 -14.49 7.62 7.31
C ASN A 540 -13.37 6.65 7.76
N GLY A 541 -12.31 6.48 6.96
CA GLY A 541 -11.17 5.64 7.28
C GLY A 541 -10.27 6.29 8.35
N LYS A 542 -9.93 5.52 9.38
CA LYS A 542 -9.18 6.01 10.55
C LYS A 542 -7.85 5.28 10.78
N ASN A 543 -7.59 4.21 10.03
CA ASN A 543 -6.40 3.38 10.19
C ASN A 543 -5.25 3.84 9.27
N ILE A 544 -4.72 5.02 9.56
CA ILE A 544 -3.62 5.61 8.77
C ILE A 544 -2.37 4.69 8.69
N PRO A 545 -1.99 3.91 9.72
CA PRO A 545 -0.92 2.93 9.61
C PRO A 545 -1.12 1.82 8.56
N SER A 546 -2.36 1.44 8.23
CA SER A 546 -2.65 0.44 7.18
C SER A 546 -2.67 1.00 5.76
N GLY A 547 -2.25 2.26 5.59
CA GLY A 547 -2.23 2.89 4.27
C GLY A 547 -3.57 3.48 3.82
N ARG A 548 -4.60 3.50 4.67
CA ARG A 548 -5.97 3.94 4.29
C ARG A 548 -6.57 4.93 5.30
N GLY A 549 -7.23 5.98 4.81
CA GLY A 549 -7.96 6.89 5.69
C GLY A 549 -8.67 8.04 4.98
N ASP A 550 -9.35 8.90 5.75
CA ASP A 550 -9.89 10.16 5.24
C ASP A 550 -9.10 11.38 5.72
N CYS A 551 -9.51 12.58 5.27
CA CYS A 551 -8.84 13.83 5.61
C CYS A 551 -8.76 14.10 7.12
N SER A 552 -9.84 13.80 7.85
CA SER A 552 -9.97 14.06 9.28
C SER A 552 -9.34 12.97 10.14
N GLY A 553 -9.38 11.71 9.69
CA GLY A 553 -8.64 10.59 10.27
C GLY A 553 -7.13 10.80 10.10
N PHE A 554 -6.69 11.31 8.94
CA PHE A 554 -5.31 11.69 8.69
C PHE A 554 -4.85 12.80 9.64
N SER A 555 -5.52 13.95 9.66
CA SER A 555 -5.13 15.06 10.54
C SER A 555 -5.17 14.65 12.02
N HIS A 556 -6.19 13.88 12.44
CA HIS A 556 -6.31 13.39 13.80
C HIS A 556 -5.15 12.47 14.19
N HIS A 557 -4.82 11.48 13.35
CA HIS A 557 -3.69 10.56 13.59
C HIS A 557 -2.37 11.31 13.73
N ILE A 558 -2.08 12.24 12.83
CA ILE A 558 -0.83 13.01 12.88
C ILE A 558 -0.75 13.85 14.15
N PHE A 559 -1.78 14.63 14.48
CA PHE A 559 -1.74 15.50 15.67
C PHE A 559 -1.69 14.70 16.97
N LEU A 560 -2.41 13.57 17.03
CA LEU A 560 -2.41 12.70 18.20
C LEU A 560 -1.04 12.02 18.39
N LYS A 561 -0.44 11.48 17.32
CA LYS A 561 0.82 10.72 17.39
C LYS A 561 2.06 11.62 17.46
N ALA A 562 2.08 12.74 16.75
CA ALA A 562 3.26 13.61 16.66
C ALA A 562 3.30 14.72 17.73
N ALA A 563 2.15 15.18 18.23
CA ALA A 563 2.08 16.28 19.18
C ALA A 563 1.28 15.97 20.46
N GLY A 564 0.61 14.82 20.55
CA GLY A 564 -0.24 14.44 21.68
C GLY A 564 -1.56 15.23 21.75
N VAL A 565 -1.97 15.89 20.67
CA VAL A 565 -3.12 16.81 20.67
C VAL A 565 -4.33 16.12 20.04
N ASN A 566 -5.40 15.93 20.81
CA ASN A 566 -6.66 15.41 20.30
C ASN A 566 -7.51 16.53 19.67
N ILE A 567 -7.67 16.46 18.35
CA ILE A 567 -8.47 17.43 17.58
C ILE A 567 -9.88 16.92 17.23
N GLY A 568 -10.22 15.67 17.60
CA GLY A 568 -11.45 14.98 17.24
C GLY A 568 -11.41 14.33 15.84
N HIS A 569 -12.29 13.35 15.60
CA HIS A 569 -12.22 12.48 14.40
C HIS A 569 -12.91 13.02 13.16
N GLY A 570 -13.72 14.08 13.28
CA GLY A 570 -14.47 14.64 12.16
C GLY A 570 -14.09 16.08 11.86
N THR A 571 -14.09 16.46 10.59
CA THR A 571 -13.74 17.82 10.12
C THR A 571 -14.56 18.92 10.80
N VAL A 572 -15.83 18.66 11.11
CA VAL A 572 -16.74 19.59 11.82
C VAL A 572 -16.33 19.81 13.28
N SER A 573 -15.78 18.78 13.94
CA SER A 573 -15.20 18.92 15.28
C SER A 573 -13.87 19.65 15.24
N GLN A 574 -13.03 19.35 14.25
CA GLN A 574 -11.66 19.87 14.18
C GLN A 574 -11.61 21.38 13.94
N ILE A 575 -12.54 21.94 13.14
CA ILE A 575 -12.54 23.36 12.78
C ILE A 575 -12.78 24.30 13.97
N THR A 576 -13.32 23.78 15.08
CA THR A 576 -13.54 24.55 16.32
C THR A 576 -12.33 24.55 17.26
N LYS A 577 -11.25 23.83 16.91
CA LYS A 577 -10.04 23.70 17.74
C LYS A 577 -8.98 24.74 17.37
N GLY A 578 -8.28 25.25 18.39
CA GLY A 578 -7.17 26.19 18.22
C GLY A 578 -7.60 27.65 17.99
N LYS A 579 -6.61 28.52 17.79
CA LYS A 579 -6.82 29.95 17.49
C LYS A 579 -6.85 30.17 15.99
N LYS A 580 -7.91 30.80 15.48
CA LYS A 580 -7.99 31.21 14.08
C LYS A 580 -6.93 32.27 13.76
N ILE A 581 -6.16 32.07 12.70
CA ILE A 581 -5.08 32.96 12.28
C ILE A 581 -5.20 33.36 10.80
N THR A 582 -4.46 34.39 10.40
CA THR A 582 -4.42 34.87 9.01
C THR A 582 -3.48 34.01 8.16
N LYS A 583 -3.65 34.03 6.83
CA LYS A 583 -2.75 33.33 5.90
C LYS A 583 -1.28 33.77 6.02
N SER A 584 -1.04 35.05 6.34
CA SER A 584 0.31 35.60 6.49
C SER A 584 1.02 35.11 7.75
N ALA A 585 0.26 34.78 8.80
CA ALA A 585 0.72 34.28 10.08
C ALA A 585 0.81 32.73 10.16
N ALA A 586 0.42 32.03 9.10
CA ALA A 586 0.45 30.57 9.05
C ALA A 586 1.87 30.02 9.21
N GLN A 587 2.02 29.04 10.10
CA GLN A 587 3.27 28.34 10.36
C GLN A 587 3.14 26.85 10.03
N PRO A 588 4.25 26.16 9.70
CA PRO A 588 4.26 24.70 9.60
C PRO A 588 3.66 24.05 10.87
N GLY A 589 2.80 23.06 10.67
CA GLY A 589 2.06 22.38 11.73
C GLY A 589 0.72 22.99 12.11
N ASP A 590 0.25 24.05 11.44
CA ASP A 590 -1.11 24.57 11.62
C ASP A 590 -2.15 23.75 10.83
N LEU A 591 -3.43 23.78 11.24
CA LEU A 591 -4.52 23.17 10.49
C LEU A 591 -5.12 24.15 9.47
N VAL A 592 -5.36 23.70 8.24
CA VAL A 592 -6.07 24.47 7.21
C VAL A 592 -7.36 23.75 6.80
N PHE A 593 -8.45 24.49 6.72
CA PHE A 593 -9.78 23.98 6.45
C PHE A 593 -10.33 24.49 5.13
N PHE A 594 -11.14 23.65 4.47
CA PHE A 594 -11.75 23.94 3.18
C PHE A 594 -13.26 23.68 3.17
N LYS A 595 -13.98 24.41 2.32
CA LYS A 595 -15.44 24.37 2.16
C LYS A 595 -15.87 23.99 0.76
N GLY A 596 -17.06 23.39 0.62
CA GLY A 596 -17.66 23.08 -0.69
C GLY A 596 -16.88 22.07 -1.54
N THR A 597 -16.05 21.22 -0.94
CA THR A 597 -15.37 20.09 -1.62
C THR A 597 -16.25 18.85 -1.68
N ILE A 598 -17.33 18.82 -0.89
CA ILE A 598 -18.39 17.80 -0.89
C ILE A 598 -19.69 18.54 -1.24
N LYS A 599 -20.23 18.29 -2.44
CA LYS A 599 -21.35 19.07 -2.98
C LYS A 599 -22.63 18.90 -2.15
N GLU A 600 -22.79 17.72 -1.56
CA GLU A 600 -23.93 17.25 -0.79
C GLU A 600 -24.07 17.97 0.56
N ARG A 601 -22.98 18.55 1.10
CA ARG A 601 -22.97 19.29 2.37
C ARG A 601 -23.24 20.80 2.21
N GLY A 602 -23.34 21.28 0.97
CA GLY A 602 -23.57 22.68 0.67
C GLY A 602 -22.27 23.51 0.55
N LYS A 603 -22.33 24.54 -0.30
CA LYS A 603 -21.18 25.35 -0.76
C LYS A 603 -20.36 26.04 0.33
N ASN A 604 -20.96 26.26 1.51
CA ASN A 604 -20.35 27.00 2.62
C ASN A 604 -19.97 26.11 3.81
N ALA A 605 -20.31 24.82 3.79
CA ALA A 605 -19.99 23.91 4.88
C ALA A 605 -18.52 23.48 4.86
N VAL A 606 -17.92 23.31 6.04
CA VAL A 606 -16.60 22.69 6.17
C VAL A 606 -16.67 21.25 5.63
N SER A 607 -15.71 20.91 4.79
CA SER A 607 -15.74 19.67 4.00
C SER A 607 -14.41 18.94 3.94
N HIS A 608 -13.28 19.63 4.20
CA HIS A 608 -11.95 19.03 4.17
C HIS A 608 -10.98 19.72 5.14
N VAL A 609 -9.93 19.03 5.54
CA VAL A 609 -8.86 19.53 6.43
C VAL A 609 -7.47 19.08 5.92
N GLY A 610 -6.46 19.90 6.16
CA GLY A 610 -5.05 19.61 5.90
C GLY A 610 -4.12 20.23 6.94
N ILE A 611 -2.83 19.91 6.83
CA ILE A 611 -1.77 20.35 7.74
C ILE A 611 -0.79 21.23 6.96
N VAL A 612 -0.57 22.46 7.42
CA VAL A 612 0.36 23.40 6.80
C VAL A 612 1.78 22.84 6.88
N THR A 613 2.46 22.73 5.74
CA THR A 613 3.84 22.24 5.64
C THR A 613 4.82 23.40 5.51
N ARG A 614 4.42 24.43 4.77
CA ARG A 614 5.12 25.70 4.60
C ARG A 614 4.13 26.78 4.16
N LYS A 615 4.56 28.04 4.16
CA LYS A 615 3.70 29.17 3.79
C LYS A 615 3.06 28.96 2.41
N GLY A 616 1.73 28.89 2.37
CA GLY A 616 0.93 28.70 1.17
C GLY A 616 0.71 27.25 0.73
N TYR A 617 1.27 26.26 1.45
CA TYR A 617 1.15 24.82 1.14
C TYR A 617 0.75 23.99 2.36
N CYS A 618 -0.04 22.95 2.12
CA CYS A 618 -0.43 21.97 3.11
C CYS A 618 -0.42 20.57 2.53
N VAL A 619 -0.29 19.58 3.39
CA VAL A 619 -0.53 18.18 3.07
C VAL A 619 -1.92 17.77 3.57
N SER A 620 -2.68 17.06 2.75
CA SER A 620 -3.91 16.42 3.18
C SER A 620 -4.21 15.14 2.42
N LEU A 621 -5.03 14.28 3.04
CA LEU A 621 -5.55 13.06 2.43
C LEU A 621 -6.92 13.34 1.80
N ALA A 622 -6.95 13.46 0.48
CA ALA A 622 -8.17 13.59 -0.32
C ALA A 622 -8.33 12.37 -1.23
N SER A 623 -9.44 12.26 -1.97
CA SER A 623 -9.70 11.15 -2.91
C SER A 623 -8.51 10.81 -3.81
N SER A 624 -7.69 11.80 -4.16
CA SER A 624 -6.47 11.64 -4.94
C SER A 624 -5.23 11.13 -4.16
N GLY A 625 -5.40 10.65 -2.93
CA GLY A 625 -4.35 10.23 -2.01
C GLY A 625 -3.80 11.35 -1.11
N CYS A 626 -2.84 11.01 -0.24
CA CYS A 626 -2.14 11.99 0.60
C CYS A 626 -1.12 12.77 -0.25
N LYS A 627 -1.34 14.09 -0.39
CA LYS A 627 -0.55 14.97 -1.25
C LYS A 627 -0.33 16.33 -0.61
N GLU A 628 0.84 16.91 -0.89
CA GLU A 628 1.07 18.33 -0.66
C GLU A 628 0.48 19.16 -1.81
N HIS A 629 -0.24 20.24 -1.47
CA HIS A 629 -0.84 21.16 -2.43
C HIS A 629 -0.95 22.56 -1.85
N SER A 630 -1.17 23.55 -2.73
CA SER A 630 -1.30 24.94 -2.28
C SER A 630 -2.69 25.23 -1.74
N TYR A 631 -2.79 25.73 -0.50
CA TYR A 631 -4.04 26.24 0.06
C TYR A 631 -4.33 27.71 -0.30
N SER A 632 -3.41 28.38 -1.00
CA SER A 632 -3.55 29.77 -1.42
C SER A 632 -4.09 29.92 -2.84
N ASN A 633 -3.79 28.96 -3.73
CA ASN A 633 -4.04 29.04 -5.16
C ASN A 633 -4.80 27.81 -5.69
N GLY A 634 -5.26 27.88 -6.95
CA GLY A 634 -5.85 26.73 -7.64
C GLY A 634 -7.18 26.27 -7.03
N TYR A 635 -7.47 24.96 -7.11
CA TYR A 635 -8.69 24.36 -6.57
C TYR A 635 -8.80 24.63 -5.06
N TRP A 636 -7.81 24.24 -4.29
CA TRP A 636 -7.79 24.37 -2.83
C TRP A 636 -7.80 25.83 -2.37
N GLY A 637 -7.19 26.75 -3.11
CA GLY A 637 -7.31 28.19 -2.86
C GLY A 637 -8.74 28.72 -2.99
N LYS A 638 -9.50 28.27 -3.99
CA LYS A 638 -10.92 28.62 -4.17
C LYS A 638 -11.81 28.04 -3.05
N HIS A 639 -11.43 26.89 -2.54
CA HIS A 639 -12.14 26.19 -1.45
C HIS A 639 -11.64 26.58 -0.06
N PHE A 640 -10.66 27.48 0.06
CA PHE A 640 -10.10 27.90 1.34
C PHE A 640 -11.20 28.46 2.28
N MET A 641 -11.16 28.02 3.54
CA MET A 641 -12.08 28.49 4.58
C MET A 641 -11.34 29.25 5.68
N GLN A 642 -10.42 28.60 6.41
CA GLN A 642 -9.64 29.23 7.47
C GLN A 642 -8.39 28.41 7.87
N ILE A 643 -7.53 29.00 8.68
CA ILE A 643 -6.37 28.34 9.31
C ILE A 643 -6.51 28.49 10.82
N ASN A 644 -6.27 27.40 11.55
CA ASN A 644 -6.22 27.39 13.00
C ASN A 644 -4.83 26.94 13.47
N SER A 645 -4.26 27.67 14.42
CA SER A 645 -3.01 27.32 15.08
C SER A 645 -3.29 26.67 16.44
N LEU A 646 -2.61 25.55 16.72
CA LEU A 646 -2.80 24.71 17.91
C LEU A 646 -1.51 24.48 18.72
N LEU A 647 -0.34 24.84 18.19
CA LEU A 647 0.98 24.45 18.72
C LEU A 647 1.88 25.63 19.05
#